data_AF-A0A0S4M485-F1
#
_entry.id   AF-A0A0S4M485-F1
#
_cell.length_a   1.000
_cell.length_b   1.000
_cell.length_c   1.000
_cell.angle_alpha   90.00
_cell.angle_beta   90.00
_cell.angle_gamma   90.00
#
_symmetry.space_group_name_H-M   'P 1'
#
loop_
_entity.id
_entity.type
_entity.pdbx_description
1 polymer ?
#
loop_
_entity_poly.entity_id
_entity_poly.type
_entity_poly.pdbx_seq_one_letter_code
_entity_poly.pdbx_strand_id
1 'polypeptide(L)'
;MNNISHYVFQCHLYQRFRSSCSYTDNVFLGNGDVSVGGDLQPLLVQAIPNTDSTVVSSYPHSYNANGVSCLSNELLRDLCSGYGYSVSFDEISQTYDDNFLHVYAVKCGYELTKDFLSTMLKSKRNFMEKINSILVDLCGSFSFLKDLDGDTLSVTDLVNKFCSSFSKNVYDLRPRCIEVLRSDIIPVVISSILDSKDIVCISEREMTYQEMEQLFVYFITVLEKLIAVRIMEYWKDFCNKNKSLFLLTPTVNYSNPFACAYYSGVRLPKINYPAAFVHKFGVNISFMALYSIDVMKGNFVRKCVDVLKDTVHCSCYYIYNYSSRVYSDVIALRNGLHILIKEEFDRKISEENFVKNFAIFFDKLMIWDSPNWGGKVVKKNTLLITKLVVNDIYKSLMYDMTNYMCSIIKNYQPKMILLSKIDYSADSSFLCGIESKWKIKLHPDDNYNISFIRSKFLSKSKLIVWGKFCSMISGQYEFSDGTHIAMVDWEEISGRLLPIAKETVSFLIDDELLEIRRVLFNARVVEDVGIFDGFCEGTREATSDEKDSILRIAASDSNTQTENVLRDVWGDLIKYKKTSSTGSFRCISSIYDLSECSNNYDADLGVDVDCTLLPFIVKNGSLLVLTSLGQGELPITTETIDRINYASLGNAFLFIRRNFSEKIRDHIHRLLHSIFEGEITLSGGKFVSDSHWSMVSGELYRVALKSSESFVNSECVELEIFLSKSRMVDLCKNDVSSFIFRKVSDDEKNNIIKRAKVLMYRWLRICVREIWINLSAASVSKNSMDESELRLVSSVPAELTYVSSVSEANLIISKWGLNLHPDDDRKFFFLKKSFQELLPTIFVHYFLVCWIGLWFFLVVRWCLAFLGGLFLGNYSQLR
;
A
#
# COMPACT_ATOMS: atom_id res chain seq x y z
N MET A 1 -40.95 -2.67 2.32
CA MET A 1 -40.17 -2.77 1.07
C MET A 1 -39.38 -1.47 0.85
N ASN A 2 -38.23 -1.25 1.50
CA ASN A 2 -37.40 -0.05 1.22
C ASN A 2 -35.88 -0.16 1.53
N ASN A 3 -35.37 -1.31 2.01
CA ASN A 3 -33.96 -1.47 2.42
C ASN A 3 -33.11 -2.35 1.48
N ILE A 4 -33.29 -2.24 0.15
CA ILE A 4 -32.50 -3.01 -0.84
C ILE A 4 -31.63 -2.10 -1.75
N SER A 5 -31.78 -0.77 -1.66
CA SER A 5 -31.14 0.18 -2.59
C SER A 5 -29.59 0.18 -2.52
N HIS A 6 -29.00 0.07 -1.33
CA HIS A 6 -27.56 0.29 -1.16
C HIS A 6 -26.66 -0.88 -1.59
N TYR A 7 -27.15 -2.12 -1.57
CA TYR A 7 -26.37 -3.31 -1.94
C TYR A 7 -26.31 -3.55 -3.46
N VAL A 8 -27.29 -3.04 -4.22
CA VAL A 8 -27.36 -3.20 -5.68
C VAL A 8 -26.28 -2.38 -6.41
N PHE A 9 -25.82 -1.28 -5.81
CA PHE A 9 -24.84 -0.37 -6.44
C PHE A 9 -23.41 -0.95 -6.49
N GLN A 10 -22.98 -1.70 -5.46
CA GLN A 10 -21.67 -2.37 -5.47
C GLN A 10 -21.62 -3.54 -6.48
N CYS A 11 -22.69 -4.34 -6.59
CA CYS A 11 -22.77 -5.42 -7.59
C CYS A 11 -22.72 -4.89 -9.04
N HIS A 12 -23.29 -3.70 -9.30
CA HIS A 12 -23.26 -3.10 -10.64
C HIS A 12 -21.87 -2.64 -11.09
N LEU A 13 -21.00 -2.21 -10.18
CA LEU A 13 -19.62 -1.83 -10.51
C LEU A 13 -18.77 -3.02 -10.98
N TYR A 14 -18.94 -4.19 -10.36
CA TYR A 14 -18.22 -5.41 -10.74
C TYR A 14 -18.73 -6.00 -12.08
N GLN A 15 -20.03 -5.88 -12.37
CA GLN A 15 -20.57 -6.30 -13.68
C GLN A 15 -20.22 -5.34 -14.83
N ARG A 16 -20.03 -4.05 -14.59
CA ARG A 16 -19.77 -3.06 -15.66
C ARG A 16 -18.39 -3.19 -16.30
N PHE A 17 -17.41 -3.77 -15.60
CA PHE A 17 -16.13 -4.18 -16.20
C PHE A 17 -16.24 -5.41 -17.11
N ARG A 18 -17.32 -6.21 -17.00
CA ARG A 18 -17.54 -7.42 -17.82
C ARG A 18 -18.24 -7.14 -19.15
N SER A 19 -18.87 -5.96 -19.32
CA SER A 19 -19.71 -5.62 -20.48
C SER A 19 -19.12 -4.61 -21.47
N SER A 20 -17.85 -4.22 -21.32
CA SER A 20 -17.15 -3.34 -22.29
C SER A 20 -16.22 -4.08 -23.27
N CYS A 21 -16.31 -5.42 -23.34
CA CYS A 21 -15.63 -6.25 -24.33
C CYS A 21 -16.61 -7.05 -25.19
N SER A 22 -17.49 -6.34 -25.91
CA SER A 22 -18.21 -6.87 -27.07
C SER A 22 -17.99 -5.94 -28.26
N TYR A 23 -16.83 -6.03 -28.90
CA TYR A 23 -16.61 -5.41 -30.20
C TYR A 23 -17.30 -6.29 -31.25
N THR A 24 -18.12 -5.68 -32.10
CA THR A 24 -18.89 -6.40 -33.13
C THR A 24 -18.01 -6.72 -34.33
N ASP A 25 -17.69 -8.01 -34.53
CA ASP A 25 -17.10 -8.50 -35.77
C ASP A 25 -18.16 -8.51 -36.89
N ASN A 26 -18.29 -7.37 -37.58
CA ASN A 26 -18.92 -7.31 -38.90
C ASN A 26 -17.81 -7.41 -39.96
N VAL A 27 -17.49 -8.63 -40.39
CA VAL A 27 -16.69 -8.88 -41.59
C VAL A 27 -17.55 -9.56 -42.65
N PHE A 28 -17.42 -9.08 -43.89
CA PHE A 28 -18.20 -9.47 -45.05
C PHE A 28 -18.25 -11.00 -45.28
N LEU A 29 -19.45 -11.51 -45.56
CA LEU A 29 -19.63 -12.81 -46.21
C LEU A 29 -19.17 -12.73 -47.66
N GLY A 30 -17.98 -13.27 -47.93
CA GLY A 30 -17.54 -13.65 -49.28
C GLY A 30 -17.74 -15.14 -49.46
N ASN A 31 -18.75 -15.55 -50.24
CA ASN A 31 -18.99 -16.95 -50.56
C ASN A 31 -17.81 -17.53 -51.36
N GLY A 32 -17.37 -18.73 -50.98
CA GLY A 32 -16.28 -19.45 -51.62
C GLY A 32 -16.30 -20.92 -51.23
N ASP A 33 -17.23 -21.68 -51.82
CA ASP A 33 -17.31 -23.13 -51.64
C ASP A 33 -16.03 -23.82 -52.16
N VAL A 34 -15.31 -24.49 -51.28
CA VAL A 34 -14.35 -25.54 -51.66
C VAL A 34 -14.56 -26.72 -50.70
N SER A 35 -15.17 -27.78 -51.22
CA SER A 35 -15.30 -29.04 -50.49
C SER A 35 -13.96 -29.79 -50.49
N VAL A 36 -13.47 -30.14 -49.30
CA VAL A 36 -12.44 -31.17 -49.11
C VAL A 36 -12.94 -32.12 -48.05
N GLY A 37 -13.40 -33.30 -48.49
CA GLY A 37 -13.69 -34.41 -47.59
C GLY A 37 -12.38 -34.97 -47.03
N GLY A 38 -12.33 -35.18 -45.72
CA GLY A 38 -11.22 -35.83 -45.03
C GLY A 38 -11.75 -36.68 -43.88
N ASP A 39 -11.77 -37.99 -44.09
CA ASP A 39 -12.26 -38.95 -43.10
C ASP A 39 -11.35 -38.95 -41.85
N LEU A 40 -11.93 -38.69 -40.69
CA LEU A 40 -11.26 -38.86 -39.40
C LEU A 40 -11.46 -40.29 -38.89
N GLN A 41 -10.49 -41.17 -39.16
CA GLN A 41 -10.37 -42.42 -38.40
C GLN A 41 -9.95 -42.14 -36.94
N PRO A 42 -10.49 -42.89 -35.96
CA PRO A 42 -10.03 -42.81 -34.59
C PRO A 42 -8.68 -43.52 -34.42
N LEU A 43 -7.68 -42.80 -33.92
CA LEU A 43 -6.38 -43.36 -33.56
C LEU A 43 -6.52 -44.38 -32.42
N LEU A 44 -6.19 -45.63 -32.71
CA LEU A 44 -6.04 -46.69 -31.73
C LEU A 44 -4.88 -46.39 -30.76
N VAL A 45 -5.13 -46.56 -29.47
CA VAL A 45 -4.11 -46.51 -28.43
C VAL A 45 -3.13 -47.68 -28.65
N GLN A 46 -1.92 -47.38 -29.10
CA GLN A 46 -0.82 -48.36 -29.07
C GLN A 46 -0.22 -48.42 -27.68
N ALA A 47 -0.12 -49.63 -27.13
CA ALA A 47 0.52 -49.89 -25.85
C ALA A 47 2.04 -49.67 -25.96
N ILE A 48 2.60 -48.88 -25.03
CA ILE A 48 4.05 -48.73 -24.86
C ILE A 48 4.56 -49.95 -24.06
N PRO A 49 5.65 -50.61 -24.47
CA PRO A 49 6.19 -51.74 -23.71
C PRO A 49 6.90 -51.25 -22.44
N ASN A 50 6.66 -51.92 -21.31
CA ASN A 50 7.37 -51.69 -20.06
C ASN A 50 8.88 -51.93 -20.23
N THR A 51 9.70 -50.99 -19.76
CA THR A 51 11.16 -51.15 -19.63
C THR A 51 11.60 -50.82 -18.20
N ASP A 52 11.63 -51.84 -17.36
CA ASP A 52 12.29 -51.78 -16.05
C ASP A 52 13.81 -51.75 -16.21
N SER A 53 14.44 -50.60 -15.96
CA SER A 53 15.83 -50.57 -15.45
C SER A 53 16.15 -49.25 -14.76
N THR A 54 16.12 -49.26 -13.43
CA THR A 54 16.61 -48.15 -12.59
C THR A 54 18.13 -48.27 -12.43
N VAL A 55 18.89 -47.54 -13.25
CA VAL A 55 20.34 -47.35 -13.05
C VAL A 55 20.62 -45.88 -12.80
N VAL A 56 20.87 -45.53 -11.54
CA VAL A 56 21.27 -44.17 -11.14
C VAL A 56 22.73 -43.95 -11.55
N SER A 57 22.93 -43.24 -12.66
CA SER A 57 24.25 -42.81 -13.14
C SER A 57 24.51 -41.36 -12.75
N SER A 58 25.37 -41.15 -11.74
CA SER A 58 25.79 -39.82 -11.31
C SER A 58 27.01 -39.34 -12.11
N TYR A 59 26.81 -38.43 -13.07
CA TYR A 59 27.88 -37.65 -13.69
C TYR A 59 27.51 -36.16 -13.71
N PRO A 60 28.39 -35.25 -13.25
CA PRO A 60 28.14 -33.81 -13.31
C PRO A 60 28.33 -33.30 -14.74
N HIS A 61 27.28 -32.75 -15.35
CA HIS A 61 27.39 -32.04 -16.62
C HIS A 61 27.82 -30.59 -16.40
N SER A 62 28.88 -30.17 -17.08
CA SER A 62 29.31 -28.77 -17.13
C SER A 62 28.35 -27.96 -18.01
N TYR A 63 27.59 -27.03 -17.41
CA TYR A 63 26.66 -26.17 -18.12
C TYR A 63 27.38 -25.13 -18.98
N ASN A 64 27.18 -25.19 -20.30
CA ASN A 64 27.58 -24.13 -21.22
C ASN A 64 26.54 -22.99 -21.18
N ALA A 65 26.94 -21.80 -20.74
CA ALA A 65 26.04 -20.69 -20.37
C ALA A 65 25.24 -20.05 -21.53
N ASN A 66 25.52 -20.40 -22.79
CA ASN A 66 24.99 -19.68 -23.97
C ASN A 66 23.73 -20.31 -24.61
N GLY A 67 23.14 -21.37 -24.02
CA GLY A 67 21.99 -22.10 -24.59
C GLY A 67 20.61 -21.81 -23.99
N VAL A 68 20.49 -20.85 -23.07
CA VAL A 68 19.42 -20.82 -22.06
C VAL A 68 18.00 -20.54 -22.61
N SER A 69 17.84 -19.84 -23.74
CA SER A 69 16.52 -19.33 -24.17
C SER A 69 15.54 -20.38 -24.73
N CYS A 70 16.00 -21.56 -25.14
CA CYS A 70 15.07 -22.65 -25.54
C CYS A 70 14.52 -23.43 -24.33
N LEU A 71 15.26 -23.46 -23.22
CA LEU A 71 14.90 -24.26 -22.04
C LEU A 71 13.65 -23.75 -21.33
N SER A 72 13.32 -22.46 -21.42
CA SER A 72 12.15 -21.89 -20.74
C SER A 72 10.81 -22.43 -21.25
N ASN A 73 10.70 -22.71 -22.54
CA ASN A 73 9.43 -23.14 -23.15
C ASN A 73 9.20 -24.65 -22.97
N GLU A 74 10.26 -25.45 -23.03
CA GLU A 74 10.22 -26.87 -22.67
C GLU A 74 9.91 -27.02 -21.18
N LEU A 75 10.60 -26.26 -20.31
CA LEU A 75 10.28 -26.21 -18.89
C LEU A 75 8.84 -25.78 -18.63
N LEU A 76 8.31 -24.74 -19.30
CA LEU A 76 6.90 -24.34 -19.18
C LEU A 76 5.94 -25.47 -19.58
N ARG A 77 6.22 -26.17 -20.69
CA ARG A 77 5.41 -27.31 -21.15
C ARG A 77 5.42 -28.44 -20.13
N ASP A 78 6.57 -28.74 -19.54
CA ASP A 78 6.75 -29.82 -18.59
C ASP A 78 6.18 -29.45 -17.20
N LEU A 79 6.34 -28.20 -16.75
CA LEU A 79 5.71 -27.64 -15.55
C LEU A 79 4.18 -27.70 -15.64
N CYS A 80 3.63 -27.24 -16.76
CA CYS A 80 2.20 -27.25 -17.02
C CYS A 80 1.68 -28.61 -17.48
N SER A 81 2.52 -29.62 -17.71
CA SER A 81 2.10 -30.92 -18.22
C SER A 81 0.98 -31.51 -17.34
N GLY A 82 -0.11 -31.97 -17.96
CA GLY A 82 -1.27 -32.47 -17.23
C GLY A 82 -2.18 -31.41 -16.57
N TYR A 83 -2.04 -30.12 -16.88
CA TYR A 83 -3.06 -29.14 -16.46
C TYR A 83 -4.45 -29.51 -17.01
N GLY A 84 -5.50 -29.21 -16.26
CA GLY A 84 -6.89 -29.43 -16.69
C GLY A 84 -7.55 -30.66 -16.08
N TYR A 85 -7.76 -31.69 -16.92
CA TYR A 85 -8.47 -32.94 -16.60
C TYR A 85 -7.63 -34.21 -16.89
N SER A 86 -6.34 -34.05 -17.18
CA SER A 86 -5.44 -35.19 -17.33
C SER A 86 -5.08 -35.73 -15.94
N VAL A 87 -5.37 -37.01 -15.70
CA VAL A 87 -5.16 -37.67 -14.40
C VAL A 87 -4.16 -38.80 -14.60
N SER A 88 -2.88 -38.49 -14.44
CA SER A 88 -1.81 -39.49 -14.29
C SER A 88 -1.72 -39.85 -12.81
N PHE A 89 -2.32 -40.98 -12.41
CA PHE A 89 -2.44 -41.36 -11.00
C PHE A 89 -1.09 -41.54 -10.30
N ASP A 90 -0.05 -41.92 -11.04
CA ASP A 90 1.29 -42.15 -10.51
C ASP A 90 2.01 -40.82 -10.22
N GLU A 91 1.95 -39.85 -11.15
CA GLU A 91 2.42 -38.47 -10.92
C GLU A 91 1.69 -37.81 -9.75
N ILE A 92 0.40 -38.09 -9.64
CA ILE A 92 -0.48 -37.57 -8.60
C ILE A 92 0.00 -37.98 -7.21
N SER A 93 0.46 -39.21 -7.02
CA SER A 93 0.97 -39.69 -5.73
C SER A 93 2.17 -38.87 -5.23
N GLN A 94 3.02 -38.41 -6.15
CA GLN A 94 4.19 -37.58 -5.84
C GLN A 94 3.82 -36.15 -5.43
N THR A 95 2.69 -35.61 -5.92
CA THR A 95 2.25 -34.23 -5.57
C THR A 95 1.69 -34.09 -4.15
N TYR A 96 1.40 -35.19 -3.45
CA TYR A 96 0.86 -35.14 -2.09
C TYR A 96 1.91 -34.82 -1.04
N ASP A 97 3.14 -35.29 -1.24
CA ASP A 97 4.26 -35.02 -0.33
C ASP A 97 4.45 -33.50 -0.14
N ASP A 98 4.72 -33.08 1.08
CA ASP A 98 5.08 -31.70 1.40
C ASP A 98 6.50 -31.35 0.91
N ASN A 99 7.33 -32.36 0.59
CA ASN A 99 8.66 -32.17 0.03
C ASN A 99 8.68 -31.71 -1.45
N PHE A 100 7.56 -31.63 -2.17
CA PHE A 100 7.53 -31.30 -3.61
C PHE A 100 8.27 -29.99 -3.94
N LEU A 101 8.10 -28.95 -3.12
CA LEU A 101 8.83 -27.69 -3.26
C LEU A 101 10.34 -27.84 -3.05
N HIS A 102 10.75 -28.69 -2.11
CA HIS A 102 12.16 -28.96 -1.85
C HIS A 102 12.78 -29.77 -3.01
N VAL A 103 12.08 -30.78 -3.53
CA VAL A 103 12.51 -31.55 -4.72
C VAL A 103 12.68 -30.63 -5.94
N TYR A 104 11.74 -29.70 -6.16
CA TYR A 104 11.85 -28.70 -7.22
C TYR A 104 13.02 -27.73 -7.01
N ALA A 105 13.17 -27.20 -5.79
CA ALA A 105 14.28 -26.31 -5.45
C ALA A 105 15.65 -26.97 -5.67
N VAL A 106 15.84 -28.21 -5.19
CA VAL A 106 17.06 -29.00 -5.40
C VAL A 106 17.29 -29.24 -6.89
N LYS A 107 16.26 -29.58 -7.67
CA LYS A 107 16.35 -29.75 -9.13
C LYS A 107 16.80 -28.46 -9.85
N CYS A 108 16.48 -27.30 -9.30
CA CYS A 108 16.87 -25.99 -9.86
C CYS A 108 18.12 -25.37 -9.19
N GLY A 109 18.76 -26.04 -8.22
CA GLY A 109 19.96 -25.54 -7.53
C GLY A 109 19.70 -24.45 -6.48
N TYR A 110 18.51 -24.45 -5.86
CA TYR A 110 18.13 -23.54 -4.78
C TYR A 110 18.01 -24.28 -3.44
N GLU A 111 18.35 -23.59 -2.35
CA GLU A 111 17.97 -23.99 -1.00
C GLU A 111 16.87 -23.03 -0.51
N LEU A 112 15.68 -23.56 -0.25
CA LEU A 112 14.56 -22.78 0.28
C LEU A 112 14.63 -22.76 1.81
N THR A 113 14.50 -21.57 2.40
CA THR A 113 14.48 -21.44 3.87
C THR A 113 13.27 -22.13 4.49
N LYS A 114 13.44 -22.57 5.74
CA LYS A 114 12.38 -23.22 6.52
C LYS A 114 11.14 -22.33 6.67
N ASP A 115 11.33 -21.02 6.82
CA ASP A 115 10.23 -20.06 6.98
C ASP A 115 9.47 -19.82 5.67
N PHE A 116 10.17 -19.74 4.54
CA PHE A 116 9.54 -19.69 3.21
C PHE A 116 8.76 -20.98 2.93
N LEU A 117 9.38 -22.14 3.13
CA LEU A 117 8.73 -23.45 2.98
C LEU A 117 7.49 -23.58 3.89
N SER A 118 7.60 -23.20 5.16
CA SER A 118 6.50 -23.19 6.12
C SER A 118 5.33 -22.32 5.65
N THR A 119 5.62 -21.13 5.12
CA THR A 119 4.62 -20.20 4.57
C THR A 119 3.92 -20.79 3.35
N MET A 120 4.67 -21.36 2.41
CA MET A 120 4.12 -21.99 1.21
C MET A 120 3.29 -23.24 1.53
N LEU A 121 3.73 -24.07 2.49
CA LEU A 121 2.98 -25.24 2.97
C LEU A 121 1.75 -24.86 3.80
N LYS A 122 1.76 -23.72 4.50
CA LYS A 122 0.56 -23.14 5.12
C LYS A 122 -0.45 -22.74 4.03
N SER A 123 0.00 -22.09 2.96
CA SER A 123 -0.86 -21.76 1.80
C SER A 123 -1.43 -23.01 1.12
N LYS A 124 -0.63 -24.09 0.94
CA LYS A 124 -1.12 -25.40 0.47
C LYS A 124 -2.24 -25.92 1.38
N ARG A 125 -2.04 -25.98 2.70
CA ARG A 125 -3.05 -26.49 3.65
C ARG A 125 -4.34 -25.67 3.65
N ASN A 126 -4.24 -24.34 3.76
CA ASN A 126 -5.38 -23.42 3.70
C ASN A 126 -6.19 -23.59 2.40
N PHE A 127 -5.50 -23.82 1.27
CA PHE A 127 -6.13 -24.12 0.00
C PHE A 127 -6.90 -25.44 0.04
N MET A 128 -6.27 -26.53 0.51
CA MET A 128 -6.90 -27.85 0.58
C MET A 128 -8.15 -27.86 1.47
N GLU A 129 -8.16 -27.12 2.58
CA GLU A 129 -9.33 -26.98 3.45
C GLU A 129 -10.52 -26.34 2.71
N LYS A 130 -10.27 -25.27 1.93
CA LYS A 130 -11.29 -24.62 1.09
C LYS A 130 -11.74 -25.47 -0.09
N ILE A 131 -10.83 -26.22 -0.71
CA ILE A 131 -11.19 -27.19 -1.76
C ILE A 131 -12.08 -28.29 -1.20
N ASN A 132 -11.75 -28.84 -0.02
CA ASN A 132 -12.58 -29.85 0.62
C ASN A 132 -13.98 -29.31 0.92
N SER A 133 -14.13 -28.07 1.39
CA SER A 133 -15.46 -27.48 1.64
C SER A 133 -16.30 -27.29 0.36
N ILE A 134 -15.68 -26.96 -0.77
CA ILE A 134 -16.35 -26.90 -2.08
C ILE A 134 -16.74 -28.30 -2.58
N LEU A 135 -15.88 -29.31 -2.35
CA LEU A 135 -16.12 -30.68 -2.83
C LEU A 135 -17.08 -31.49 -1.96
N VAL A 136 -17.46 -31.02 -0.77
CA VAL A 136 -18.60 -31.60 0.00
C VAL A 136 -19.89 -31.59 -0.83
N ASP A 137 -20.11 -30.55 -1.66
CA ASP A 137 -21.24 -30.47 -2.59
C ASP A 137 -21.25 -31.65 -3.59
N LEU A 138 -20.07 -32.15 -3.99
CA LEU A 138 -19.92 -33.27 -4.92
C LEU A 138 -20.50 -34.57 -4.35
N CYS A 139 -20.37 -34.82 -3.04
CA CYS A 139 -21.02 -35.95 -2.38
C CYS A 139 -22.55 -35.85 -2.40
N GLY A 140 -23.11 -34.64 -2.22
CA GLY A 140 -24.55 -34.41 -2.33
C GLY A 140 -25.09 -34.60 -3.76
N SER A 141 -24.24 -34.37 -4.77
CA SER A 141 -24.60 -34.43 -6.18
C SER A 141 -24.92 -35.84 -6.72
N PHE A 142 -24.65 -36.90 -5.95
CA PHE A 142 -25.04 -38.29 -6.26
C PHE A 142 -26.51 -38.61 -5.92
N SER A 143 -27.33 -37.60 -5.60
CA SER A 143 -28.75 -37.75 -5.24
C SER A 143 -29.60 -38.50 -6.28
N PHE A 144 -29.19 -38.48 -7.56
CA PHE A 144 -29.85 -39.20 -8.66
C PHE A 144 -29.84 -40.74 -8.56
N LEU A 145 -29.14 -41.30 -7.56
CA LEU A 145 -29.37 -42.69 -7.12
C LEU A 145 -30.81 -42.95 -6.65
N LYS A 146 -31.53 -41.89 -6.24
CA LYS A 146 -32.95 -41.96 -5.85
C LYS A 146 -33.90 -42.01 -7.06
N ASP A 147 -33.45 -41.58 -8.23
CA ASP A 147 -34.25 -41.48 -9.46
C ASP A 147 -34.15 -42.78 -10.31
N LEU A 148 -33.99 -43.93 -9.65
CA LEU A 148 -33.82 -45.24 -10.28
C LEU A 148 -35.04 -46.16 -10.13
N ASP A 149 -36.11 -45.69 -9.47
CA ASP A 149 -37.39 -46.40 -9.40
C ASP A 149 -38.15 -46.30 -10.73
N GLY A 150 -38.13 -47.37 -11.54
CA GLY A 150 -39.08 -47.56 -12.63
C GLY A 150 -38.61 -48.46 -13.77
N ASP A 151 -37.46 -48.15 -14.37
CA ASP A 151 -37.03 -48.74 -15.65
C ASP A 151 -35.90 -49.76 -15.51
N THR A 152 -35.94 -50.82 -16.32
CA THR A 152 -34.89 -51.84 -16.43
C THR A 152 -33.66 -51.31 -17.19
N LEU A 153 -32.97 -50.34 -16.61
CA LEU A 153 -31.68 -49.85 -17.08
C LEU A 153 -30.63 -50.95 -17.01
N SER A 154 -29.80 -51.08 -18.07
CA SER A 154 -28.64 -51.97 -17.98
C SER A 154 -27.62 -51.40 -16.98
N VAL A 155 -26.85 -52.27 -16.34
CA VAL A 155 -25.77 -51.83 -15.41
C VAL A 155 -24.78 -50.92 -16.14
N THR A 156 -24.53 -51.16 -17.43
CA THR A 156 -23.67 -50.31 -18.27
C THR A 156 -24.23 -48.91 -18.42
N ASP A 157 -25.52 -48.75 -18.72
CA ASP A 157 -26.18 -47.44 -18.87
C ASP A 157 -26.18 -46.68 -17.53
N LEU A 158 -26.43 -47.40 -16.44
CA LEU A 158 -26.38 -46.87 -15.09
C LEU A 158 -24.99 -46.33 -14.73
N VAL A 159 -23.92 -47.08 -15.03
CA VAL A 159 -22.56 -46.61 -14.74
C VAL A 159 -22.13 -45.49 -15.69
N ASN A 160 -22.54 -45.51 -16.96
CA ASN A 160 -22.35 -44.38 -17.87
C ASN A 160 -23.04 -43.11 -17.34
N LYS A 161 -24.26 -43.24 -16.80
CA LYS A 161 -24.99 -42.15 -16.12
C LYS A 161 -24.24 -41.63 -14.88
N PHE A 162 -23.62 -42.51 -14.07
CA PHE A 162 -22.74 -42.08 -12.96
C PHE A 162 -21.55 -41.26 -13.46
N CYS A 163 -20.79 -41.78 -14.43
CA CYS A 163 -19.61 -41.12 -14.96
C CYS A 163 -19.94 -39.77 -15.62
N SER A 164 -21.02 -39.72 -16.39
CA SER A 164 -21.54 -38.51 -17.04
C SER A 164 -21.94 -37.43 -16.03
N SER A 165 -22.76 -37.79 -15.04
CA SER A 165 -23.20 -36.88 -13.98
C SER A 165 -22.02 -36.36 -13.15
N PHE A 166 -21.15 -37.26 -12.70
CA PHE A 166 -19.94 -36.91 -11.95
C PHE A 166 -19.04 -35.94 -12.73
N SER A 167 -18.76 -36.25 -14.00
CA SER A 167 -17.90 -35.40 -14.85
C SER A 167 -18.51 -34.02 -15.07
N LYS A 168 -19.83 -33.93 -15.26
CA LYS A 168 -20.54 -32.65 -15.36
C LYS A 168 -20.40 -31.82 -14.08
N ASN A 169 -20.65 -32.43 -12.91
CA ASN A 169 -20.53 -31.73 -11.63
C ASN A 169 -19.07 -31.28 -11.37
N VAL A 170 -18.08 -32.07 -11.78
CA VAL A 170 -16.66 -31.68 -11.76
C VAL A 170 -16.39 -30.48 -12.66
N TYR A 171 -16.96 -30.44 -13.87
CA TYR A 171 -16.81 -29.31 -14.79
C TYR A 171 -17.41 -28.01 -14.23
N ASP A 172 -18.48 -28.11 -13.44
CA ASP A 172 -19.12 -26.97 -12.76
C ASP A 172 -18.39 -26.55 -11.45
N LEU A 173 -17.82 -27.50 -10.70
CA LEU A 173 -17.09 -27.22 -9.45
C LEU A 173 -15.65 -26.76 -9.67
N ARG A 174 -14.96 -27.24 -10.72
CA ARG A 174 -13.55 -26.88 -10.98
C ARG A 174 -13.35 -25.35 -11.10
N PRO A 175 -14.18 -24.57 -11.83
CA PRO A 175 -14.07 -23.11 -11.83
C PRO A 175 -14.14 -22.46 -10.44
N ARG A 176 -15.01 -22.95 -9.53
CA ARG A 176 -15.08 -22.46 -8.13
C ARG A 176 -13.76 -22.70 -7.40
N CYS A 177 -13.14 -23.85 -7.62
CA CYS A 177 -11.84 -24.21 -7.05
C CYS A 177 -10.69 -23.34 -7.59
N ILE A 178 -10.70 -23.04 -8.90
CA ILE A 178 -9.73 -22.12 -9.54
C ILE A 178 -9.91 -20.69 -9.04
N GLU A 179 -11.14 -20.25 -8.76
CA GLU A 179 -11.39 -18.91 -8.24
C GLU A 179 -10.76 -18.73 -6.85
N VAL A 180 -10.94 -19.69 -5.93
CA VAL A 180 -10.27 -19.69 -4.62
C VAL A 180 -8.74 -19.68 -4.76
N LEU A 181 -8.19 -20.46 -5.71
CA LEU A 181 -6.75 -20.45 -5.98
C LEU A 181 -6.25 -19.06 -6.42
N ARG A 182 -7.06 -18.33 -7.19
CA ARG A 182 -6.75 -16.98 -7.70
C ARG A 182 -6.97 -15.85 -6.70
N SER A 183 -8.06 -15.88 -5.94
CA SER A 183 -8.38 -14.82 -4.98
C SER A 183 -7.58 -14.93 -3.68
N ASP A 184 -7.41 -16.16 -3.17
CA ASP A 184 -6.99 -16.35 -1.77
C ASP A 184 -5.53 -16.81 -1.65
N ILE A 185 -5.00 -17.49 -2.67
CA ILE A 185 -3.69 -18.16 -2.60
C ILE A 185 -2.64 -17.47 -3.47
N ILE A 186 -2.95 -17.18 -4.74
CA ILE A 186 -2.02 -16.50 -5.66
C ILE A 186 -1.43 -15.21 -5.06
N PRO A 187 -2.20 -14.29 -4.43
CA PRO A 187 -1.64 -13.07 -3.85
C PRO A 187 -0.66 -13.34 -2.70
N VAL A 188 -1.00 -14.29 -1.82
CA VAL A 188 -0.14 -14.69 -0.68
C VAL A 188 1.16 -15.31 -1.17
N VAL A 189 1.10 -16.15 -2.21
CA VAL A 189 2.28 -16.77 -2.84
C VAL A 189 3.17 -15.73 -3.52
N ILE A 190 2.58 -14.79 -4.27
CA ILE A 190 3.32 -13.70 -4.93
C ILE A 190 4.06 -12.85 -3.89
N SER A 191 3.38 -12.42 -2.83
CA SER A 191 4.02 -11.69 -1.72
C SER A 191 5.16 -12.54 -1.12
N SER A 192 4.89 -13.80 -0.77
CA SER A 192 5.89 -14.69 -0.17
C SER A 192 7.15 -14.85 -1.02
N ILE A 193 7.05 -14.90 -2.35
CA ILE A 193 8.20 -15.02 -3.27
C ILE A 193 8.94 -13.69 -3.45
N LEU A 194 8.23 -12.55 -3.46
CA LEU A 194 8.86 -11.24 -3.62
C LEU A 194 9.49 -10.71 -2.31
N ASP A 195 8.89 -11.03 -1.18
CA ASP A 195 9.36 -10.63 0.16
C ASP A 195 10.54 -11.51 0.64
N SER A 196 10.71 -12.72 0.08
CA SER A 196 11.75 -13.67 0.48
C SER A 196 13.14 -13.24 0.01
N LYS A 197 13.77 -12.36 0.79
CA LYS A 197 15.19 -11.98 0.66
C LYS A 197 16.15 -13.13 1.01
N ASP A 198 15.65 -14.18 1.64
CA ASP A 198 16.46 -15.24 2.23
C ASP A 198 16.51 -16.53 1.39
N ILE A 199 16.00 -16.55 0.14
CA ILE A 199 16.18 -17.73 -0.73
C ILE A 199 17.62 -17.75 -1.24
N VAL A 200 18.47 -18.45 -0.49
CA VAL A 200 19.88 -18.67 -0.78
C VAL A 200 19.99 -19.70 -1.90
N CYS A 201 20.35 -19.25 -3.10
CA CYS A 201 20.92 -20.15 -4.09
C CYS A 201 22.25 -20.70 -3.55
N ILE A 202 22.62 -21.92 -3.93
CA ILE A 202 23.87 -22.59 -3.52
C ILE A 202 25.12 -21.72 -3.81
N SER A 203 25.02 -20.71 -4.68
CA SER A 203 26.06 -19.75 -5.04
C SER A 203 25.90 -18.32 -4.45
N GLU A 204 25.24 -18.15 -3.30
CA GLU A 204 24.95 -16.85 -2.64
C GLU A 204 24.12 -15.82 -3.47
N ARG A 205 23.73 -16.14 -4.71
CA ARG A 205 22.94 -15.22 -5.55
C ARG A 205 21.47 -15.18 -5.16
N GLU A 206 20.88 -13.99 -5.25
CA GLU A 206 19.42 -13.81 -5.25
C GLU A 206 18.80 -14.50 -6.47
N MET A 207 17.59 -15.04 -6.34
CA MET A 207 16.84 -15.55 -7.50
C MET A 207 16.53 -14.41 -8.46
N THR A 208 16.75 -14.66 -9.75
CA THR A 208 16.29 -13.75 -10.80
C THR A 208 14.76 -13.78 -10.91
N TYR A 209 14.18 -12.70 -11.43
CA TYR A 209 12.74 -12.62 -11.67
C TYR A 209 12.17 -13.83 -12.45
N GLN A 210 12.93 -14.34 -13.44
CA GLN A 210 12.48 -15.49 -14.23
C GLN A 210 12.41 -16.78 -13.39
N GLU A 211 13.30 -16.96 -12.43
CA GLU A 211 13.33 -18.11 -11.52
C GLU A 211 12.22 -18.00 -10.47
N MET A 212 11.93 -16.78 -9.98
CA MET A 212 10.75 -16.49 -9.17
C MET A 212 9.44 -16.79 -9.91
N GLU A 213 9.33 -16.41 -11.18
CA GLU A 213 8.16 -16.69 -12.03
C GLU A 213 7.99 -18.20 -12.29
N GLN A 214 9.08 -18.93 -12.53
CA GLN A 214 9.07 -20.39 -12.67
C GLN A 214 8.62 -21.10 -11.38
N LEU A 215 9.14 -20.69 -10.22
CA LEU A 215 8.73 -21.21 -8.90
C LEU A 215 7.25 -20.95 -8.63
N PHE A 216 6.76 -19.74 -8.95
CA PHE A 216 5.35 -19.38 -8.89
C PHE A 216 4.48 -20.29 -9.77
N VAL A 217 4.82 -20.43 -11.06
CA VAL A 217 4.08 -21.26 -12.01
C VAL A 217 4.08 -22.73 -11.57
N TYR A 218 5.21 -23.26 -11.10
CA TYR A 218 5.32 -24.62 -10.58
C TYR A 218 4.36 -24.84 -9.39
N PHE A 219 4.45 -24.00 -8.36
CA PHE A 219 3.65 -24.17 -7.15
C PHE A 219 2.15 -24.08 -7.43
N ILE A 220 1.71 -23.07 -8.19
CA ILE A 220 0.29 -22.92 -8.53
C ILE A 220 -0.21 -24.06 -9.42
N THR A 221 0.63 -24.59 -10.32
CA THR A 221 0.24 -25.76 -11.13
C THR A 221 0.13 -27.04 -10.28
N VAL A 222 0.99 -27.23 -9.28
CA VAL A 222 0.81 -28.34 -8.32
C VAL A 222 -0.49 -28.19 -7.52
N LEU A 223 -0.82 -26.98 -7.05
CA LEU A 223 -2.11 -26.75 -6.40
C LEU A 223 -3.30 -27.01 -7.35
N GLU A 224 -3.21 -26.62 -8.62
CA GLU A 224 -4.22 -26.94 -9.63
C GLU A 224 -4.35 -28.46 -9.88
N LYS A 225 -3.24 -29.22 -9.86
CA LYS A 225 -3.25 -30.69 -9.92
C LYS A 225 -3.92 -31.29 -8.67
N LEU A 226 -3.67 -30.77 -7.47
CA LEU A 226 -4.28 -31.26 -6.22
C LEU A 226 -5.82 -31.19 -6.22
N ILE A 227 -6.43 -30.23 -6.93
CA ILE A 227 -7.89 -30.18 -7.15
C ILE A 227 -8.36 -31.47 -7.86
N ALA A 228 -7.68 -31.84 -8.96
CA ALA A 228 -8.01 -33.04 -9.72
C ALA A 228 -7.81 -34.30 -8.87
N VAL A 229 -6.78 -34.35 -8.01
CA VAL A 229 -6.60 -35.50 -7.11
C VAL A 229 -7.74 -35.64 -6.12
N ARG A 230 -8.12 -34.56 -5.41
CA ARG A 230 -9.23 -34.61 -4.43
C ARG A 230 -10.52 -35.07 -5.11
N ILE A 231 -10.82 -34.56 -6.29
CA ILE A 231 -11.95 -35.02 -7.10
C ILE A 231 -11.87 -36.53 -7.37
N MET A 232 -10.69 -37.04 -7.73
CA MET A 232 -10.49 -38.46 -8.00
C MET A 232 -10.47 -39.35 -6.75
N GLU A 233 -10.11 -38.83 -5.58
CA GLU A 233 -10.32 -39.50 -4.29
C GLU A 233 -11.83 -39.69 -4.02
N TYR A 234 -12.64 -38.63 -4.19
CA TYR A 234 -14.11 -38.75 -4.07
C TYR A 234 -14.70 -39.77 -5.06
N TRP A 235 -14.20 -39.84 -6.30
CA TRP A 235 -14.60 -40.89 -7.25
C TRP A 235 -14.19 -42.29 -6.78
N LYS A 236 -12.95 -42.46 -6.34
CA LYS A 236 -12.43 -43.74 -5.83
C LYS A 236 -13.22 -44.23 -4.61
N ASP A 237 -13.57 -43.35 -3.69
CA ASP A 237 -14.41 -43.67 -2.53
C ASP A 237 -15.84 -44.03 -2.91
N PHE A 238 -16.41 -43.35 -3.91
CA PHE A 238 -17.70 -43.73 -4.51
C PHE A 238 -17.64 -45.13 -5.14
N CYS A 239 -16.61 -45.43 -5.94
CA CYS A 239 -16.41 -46.76 -6.53
C CYS A 239 -16.19 -47.85 -5.47
N ASN A 240 -15.41 -47.57 -4.42
CA ASN A 240 -15.17 -48.51 -3.33
C ASN A 240 -16.45 -48.85 -2.56
N LYS A 241 -17.28 -47.85 -2.25
CA LYS A 241 -18.58 -48.04 -1.58
C LYS A 241 -19.56 -48.86 -2.44
N ASN A 242 -19.47 -48.73 -3.77
CA ASN A 242 -20.35 -49.41 -4.73
C ASN A 242 -19.66 -50.57 -5.46
N LYS A 243 -18.58 -51.14 -4.91
CA LYS A 243 -17.71 -52.11 -5.60
C LYS A 243 -18.45 -53.32 -6.18
N SER A 244 -19.50 -53.80 -5.51
CA SER A 244 -20.36 -54.89 -6.00
C SER A 244 -21.04 -54.57 -7.33
N LEU A 245 -21.48 -53.31 -7.53
CA LEU A 245 -22.13 -52.87 -8.77
C LEU A 245 -21.12 -52.81 -9.93
N PHE A 246 -19.93 -52.26 -9.69
CA PHE A 246 -18.87 -52.17 -10.69
C PHE A 246 -18.29 -53.54 -11.08
N LEU A 247 -18.36 -54.55 -10.21
CA LEU A 247 -17.95 -55.92 -10.53
C LEU A 247 -18.88 -56.65 -11.51
N LEU A 248 -20.10 -56.14 -11.75
CA LEU A 248 -21.04 -56.71 -12.73
C LEU A 248 -20.68 -56.35 -14.18
N THR A 249 -19.80 -55.37 -14.40
CA THR A 249 -19.39 -54.88 -15.73
C THR A 249 -17.86 -54.89 -15.90
N PRO A 250 -17.19 -56.06 -15.78
CA PRO A 250 -15.72 -56.18 -15.73
C PRO A 250 -15.00 -55.79 -17.04
N THR A 251 -15.73 -55.55 -18.13
CA THR A 251 -15.17 -55.21 -19.45
C THR A 251 -14.80 -53.73 -19.61
N VAL A 252 -15.26 -52.84 -18.72
CA VAL A 252 -15.06 -51.39 -18.84
C VAL A 252 -14.28 -50.85 -17.65
N ASN A 253 -13.18 -50.14 -17.92
CA ASN A 253 -12.34 -49.55 -16.88
C ASN A 253 -12.92 -48.20 -16.39
N TYR A 254 -13.74 -48.26 -15.34
CA TYR A 254 -14.34 -47.08 -14.71
C TYR A 254 -13.41 -46.31 -13.75
N SER A 255 -12.10 -46.61 -13.70
CA SER A 255 -11.15 -45.85 -12.88
C SER A 255 -11.01 -44.39 -13.31
N ASN A 256 -11.33 -44.05 -14.56
CA ASN A 256 -11.37 -42.69 -15.07
C ASN A 256 -12.80 -42.32 -15.54
N PRO A 257 -13.57 -41.53 -14.77
CA PRO A 257 -14.94 -41.18 -15.10
C PRO A 257 -15.03 -40.25 -16.31
N PHE A 258 -14.00 -39.42 -16.56
CA PHE A 258 -13.97 -38.48 -17.68
C PHE A 258 -13.89 -39.21 -19.03
N ALA A 259 -13.13 -40.30 -19.09
CA ALA A 259 -13.07 -41.17 -20.27
C ALA A 259 -14.44 -41.80 -20.57
N CYS A 260 -15.15 -42.29 -19.55
CA CYS A 260 -16.49 -42.86 -19.70
C CYS A 260 -17.55 -41.79 -20.07
N ALA A 261 -17.43 -40.57 -19.51
CA ALA A 261 -18.33 -39.47 -19.82
C ALA A 261 -18.19 -38.96 -21.28
N TYR A 262 -17.00 -39.07 -21.87
CA TYR A 262 -16.77 -38.75 -23.29
C TYR A 262 -17.62 -39.64 -24.21
N TYR A 263 -17.65 -40.95 -23.97
CA TYR A 263 -18.54 -41.88 -24.70
C TYR A 263 -20.03 -41.60 -24.45
N SER A 264 -20.37 -40.97 -23.32
CA SER A 264 -21.73 -40.51 -22.99
C SER A 264 -22.08 -39.15 -23.61
N GLY A 265 -21.25 -38.62 -24.52
CA GLY A 265 -21.47 -37.34 -25.22
C GLY A 265 -21.14 -36.09 -24.40
N VAL A 266 -20.61 -36.22 -23.18
CA VAL A 266 -20.23 -35.06 -22.36
C VAL A 266 -18.95 -34.45 -22.91
N ARG A 267 -19.06 -33.26 -23.50
CA ARG A 267 -17.91 -32.53 -24.07
C ARG A 267 -17.01 -32.01 -22.95
N LEU A 268 -15.72 -32.34 -23.03
CA LEU A 268 -14.69 -31.83 -22.12
C LEU A 268 -14.58 -30.29 -22.26
N PRO A 269 -14.68 -29.51 -21.17
CA PRO A 269 -14.51 -28.06 -21.24
C PRO A 269 -13.11 -27.69 -21.72
N LYS A 270 -13.03 -26.84 -22.74
CA LYS A 270 -11.74 -26.34 -23.27
C LYS A 270 -11.10 -25.40 -22.26
N ILE A 271 -9.96 -25.81 -21.69
CA ILE A 271 -9.16 -24.97 -20.80
C ILE A 271 -8.09 -24.29 -21.65
N ASN A 272 -8.14 -22.96 -21.73
CA ASN A 272 -7.28 -22.19 -22.63
C ASN A 272 -5.87 -21.94 -22.07
N TYR A 273 -5.73 -21.92 -20.73
CA TYR A 273 -4.48 -21.70 -20.02
C TYR A 273 -4.57 -22.21 -18.56
N PRO A 274 -3.43 -22.54 -17.90
CA PRO A 274 -3.39 -22.96 -16.50
C PRO A 274 -3.83 -21.84 -15.53
N ALA A 275 -4.17 -22.21 -14.29
CA ALA A 275 -4.66 -21.30 -13.26
C ALA A 275 -3.67 -20.17 -12.92
N ALA A 276 -2.37 -20.43 -13.04
CA ALA A 276 -1.26 -19.49 -12.83
C ALA A 276 -1.23 -18.33 -13.84
N PHE A 277 -2.00 -18.41 -14.92
CA PHE A 277 -2.04 -17.42 -16.00
C PHE A 277 -3.37 -16.66 -16.03
N VAL A 278 -3.32 -15.47 -16.62
CA VAL A 278 -4.46 -14.57 -16.86
C VAL A 278 -4.34 -13.95 -18.25
N HIS A 279 -5.45 -13.87 -18.98
CA HIS A 279 -5.51 -13.21 -20.27
C HIS A 279 -5.60 -11.68 -20.09
N LYS A 280 -4.49 -10.96 -20.27
CA LYS A 280 -4.42 -9.49 -20.16
C LYS A 280 -3.41 -8.95 -21.18
N PHE A 281 -3.66 -7.74 -21.70
CA PHE A 281 -2.87 -7.14 -22.79
C PHE A 281 -2.82 -8.00 -24.07
N GLY A 282 -3.90 -8.76 -24.37
CA GLY A 282 -4.02 -9.59 -25.57
C GLY A 282 -3.23 -10.90 -25.55
N VAL A 283 -2.59 -11.23 -24.43
CA VAL A 283 -1.78 -12.45 -24.23
C VAL A 283 -2.12 -13.10 -22.89
N ASN A 284 -1.69 -14.35 -22.67
CA ASN A 284 -1.78 -14.98 -21.36
C ASN A 284 -0.44 -14.82 -20.64
N ILE A 285 -0.41 -14.01 -19.58
CA ILE A 285 0.77 -13.78 -18.72
C ILE A 285 0.52 -14.41 -17.35
N SER A 286 1.58 -14.72 -16.61
CA SER A 286 1.43 -15.19 -15.24
C SER A 286 0.84 -14.10 -14.33
N PHE A 287 0.20 -14.47 -13.23
CA PHE A 287 -0.20 -13.48 -12.21
C PHE A 287 1.00 -12.78 -11.56
N MET A 288 2.16 -13.44 -11.46
CA MET A 288 3.42 -12.86 -10.97
C MET A 288 3.92 -11.73 -11.90
N ALA A 289 3.84 -11.95 -13.21
CA ALA A 289 4.12 -10.94 -14.22
C ALA A 289 3.14 -9.79 -14.14
N LEU A 290 1.84 -10.09 -14.00
CA LEU A 290 0.84 -9.05 -13.89
C LEU A 290 1.06 -8.16 -12.65
N TYR A 291 1.29 -8.77 -11.49
CA TYR A 291 1.61 -8.04 -10.26
C TYR A 291 2.84 -7.13 -10.45
N SER A 292 3.90 -7.64 -11.08
CA SER A 292 5.11 -6.87 -11.36
C SER A 292 4.86 -5.69 -12.31
N ILE A 293 4.04 -5.88 -13.34
CA ILE A 293 3.58 -4.80 -14.24
C ILE A 293 2.80 -3.75 -13.46
N ASP A 294 1.86 -4.16 -12.60
CA ASP A 294 1.01 -3.26 -11.81
C ASP A 294 1.85 -2.48 -10.76
N VAL A 295 2.90 -3.06 -10.18
CA VAL A 295 3.88 -2.34 -9.32
C VAL A 295 4.70 -1.32 -10.11
N MET A 296 5.24 -1.69 -11.28
CA MET A 296 5.99 -0.75 -12.14
C MET A 296 5.10 0.41 -12.61
N LYS A 297 3.86 0.10 -13.01
CA LYS A 297 2.80 1.06 -13.33
C LYS A 297 2.53 2.00 -12.16
N GLY A 298 2.24 1.48 -10.97
CA GLY A 298 1.90 2.28 -9.80
C GLY A 298 3.03 3.23 -9.40
N ASN A 299 4.28 2.79 -9.47
CA ASN A 299 5.44 3.64 -9.20
C ASN A 299 5.62 4.74 -10.24
N PHE A 300 5.42 4.46 -11.52
CA PHE A 300 5.47 5.48 -12.58
C PHE A 300 4.33 6.49 -12.49
N VAL A 301 3.08 6.01 -12.34
CA VAL A 301 1.90 6.86 -12.19
C VAL A 301 2.05 7.78 -10.99
N ARG A 302 2.52 7.28 -9.84
CA ARG A 302 2.76 8.11 -8.64
C ARG A 302 3.70 9.29 -8.93
N LYS A 303 4.84 9.04 -9.60
CA LYS A 303 5.80 10.12 -9.97
C LYS A 303 5.16 11.18 -10.87
N CYS A 304 4.43 10.75 -11.92
CA CYS A 304 3.76 11.69 -12.82
C CYS A 304 2.65 12.47 -12.11
N VAL A 305 1.86 11.79 -11.28
CA VAL A 305 0.83 12.40 -10.44
C VAL A 305 1.48 13.48 -9.57
N ASP A 306 2.52 13.17 -8.81
CA ASP A 306 3.10 14.13 -7.85
C ASP A 306 3.61 15.42 -8.53
N VAL A 307 4.24 15.33 -9.71
CA VAL A 307 4.61 16.52 -10.50
C VAL A 307 3.37 17.29 -10.98
N LEU A 308 2.38 16.58 -11.54
CA LEU A 308 1.15 17.20 -12.05
C LEU A 308 0.31 17.84 -10.94
N LYS A 309 0.33 17.30 -9.72
CA LYS A 309 -0.33 17.89 -8.55
C LYS A 309 0.19 19.29 -8.28
N ASP A 310 1.52 19.46 -8.28
CA ASP A 310 2.17 20.74 -8.01
C ASP A 310 1.86 21.74 -9.14
N THR A 311 2.01 21.35 -10.40
CA THR A 311 1.66 22.18 -11.57
C THR A 311 0.20 22.64 -11.51
N VAL A 312 -0.74 21.71 -11.31
CA VAL A 312 -2.17 22.00 -11.15
C VAL A 312 -2.44 22.94 -10.00
N HIS A 313 -1.80 22.72 -8.84
CA HIS A 313 -2.03 23.52 -7.65
C HIS A 313 -1.55 24.95 -7.86
N CYS A 314 -0.38 25.15 -8.47
CA CYS A 314 0.11 26.47 -8.88
C CYS A 314 -0.83 27.13 -9.89
N SER A 315 -1.31 26.42 -10.92
CA SER A 315 -2.30 26.97 -11.87
C SER A 315 -3.61 27.39 -11.20
N CYS A 316 -4.18 26.54 -10.32
CA CYS A 316 -5.39 26.89 -9.57
C CYS A 316 -5.17 28.07 -8.61
N TYR A 317 -4.02 28.13 -7.93
CA TYR A 317 -3.66 29.27 -7.09
C TYR A 317 -3.48 30.55 -7.92
N TYR A 318 -2.82 30.48 -9.07
CA TYR A 318 -2.65 31.63 -9.96
C TYR A 318 -4.00 32.16 -10.44
N ILE A 319 -4.83 31.28 -11.01
CA ILE A 319 -6.18 31.64 -11.48
C ILE A 319 -7.01 32.24 -10.34
N TYR A 320 -6.97 31.65 -9.15
CA TYR A 320 -7.74 32.15 -8.00
C TYR A 320 -7.32 33.56 -7.53
N ASN A 321 -6.03 33.90 -7.60
CA ASN A 321 -5.49 35.14 -7.03
C ASN A 321 -5.29 36.26 -8.06
N TYR A 322 -5.10 35.93 -9.34
CA TYR A 322 -4.69 36.87 -10.38
C TYR A 322 -5.62 36.93 -11.60
N SER A 323 -6.49 35.94 -11.82
CA SER A 323 -7.45 36.00 -12.94
C SER A 323 -8.65 36.88 -12.61
N SER A 324 -8.98 37.79 -13.53
CA SER A 324 -10.25 38.53 -13.54
C SER A 324 -11.45 37.67 -13.98
N ARG A 325 -11.22 36.41 -14.36
CA ARG A 325 -12.23 35.46 -14.90
C ARG A 325 -12.09 34.08 -14.28
N VAL A 326 -11.83 34.02 -12.96
CA VAL A 326 -11.54 32.79 -12.18
C VAL A 326 -12.37 31.57 -12.61
N TYR A 327 -13.69 31.71 -12.80
CA TYR A 327 -14.56 30.60 -13.22
C TYR A 327 -14.26 30.08 -14.63
N SER A 328 -14.13 30.97 -15.61
CA SER A 328 -13.82 30.62 -17.00
C SER A 328 -12.43 29.97 -17.10
N ASP A 329 -11.47 30.48 -16.34
CA ASP A 329 -10.08 30.01 -16.40
C ASP A 329 -9.90 28.68 -15.66
N VAL A 330 -10.63 28.43 -14.57
CA VAL A 330 -10.70 27.08 -13.95
C VAL A 330 -11.34 26.08 -14.91
N ILE A 331 -12.35 26.48 -15.70
CA ILE A 331 -12.91 25.63 -16.77
C ILE A 331 -11.87 25.39 -17.88
N ALA A 332 -11.14 26.43 -18.30
CA ALA A 332 -10.07 26.30 -19.30
C ALA A 332 -8.97 25.34 -18.81
N LEU A 333 -8.50 25.46 -17.57
CA LEU A 333 -7.55 24.54 -16.95
C LEU A 333 -8.09 23.11 -16.89
N ARG A 334 -9.35 22.93 -16.47
CA ARG A 334 -10.00 21.60 -16.45
C ARG A 334 -10.08 20.98 -17.85
N ASN A 335 -10.38 21.78 -18.87
CA ASN A 335 -10.43 21.33 -20.25
C ASN A 335 -9.04 21.03 -20.82
N GLY A 336 -8.03 21.85 -20.48
CA GLY A 336 -6.62 21.67 -20.88
C GLY A 336 -5.87 20.57 -20.11
N LEU A 337 -6.41 20.09 -18.98
CA LEU A 337 -5.78 19.08 -18.12
C LEU A 337 -5.28 17.84 -18.88
N HIS A 338 -6.05 17.36 -19.86
CA HIS A 338 -5.68 16.17 -20.64
C HIS A 338 -4.43 16.39 -21.50
N ILE A 339 -4.14 17.65 -21.89
CA ILE A 339 -2.93 18.03 -22.62
C ILE A 339 -1.75 18.02 -21.64
N LEU A 340 -1.87 18.68 -20.48
CA LEU A 340 -0.84 18.70 -19.43
C LEU A 340 -0.46 17.28 -18.97
N ILE A 341 -1.46 16.41 -18.74
CA ILE A 341 -1.22 15.00 -18.40
C ILE A 341 -0.45 14.28 -19.52
N LYS A 342 -0.80 14.54 -20.78
CA LYS A 342 -0.19 13.89 -21.95
C LYS A 342 1.26 14.34 -22.15
N GLU A 343 1.52 15.64 -22.02
CA GLU A 343 2.86 16.23 -22.12
C GLU A 343 3.78 15.70 -21.02
N GLU A 344 3.35 15.72 -19.75
CA GLU A 344 4.13 15.18 -18.63
C GLU A 344 4.36 13.67 -18.78
N PHE A 345 3.35 12.93 -19.22
CA PHE A 345 3.46 11.50 -19.44
C PHE A 345 4.49 11.15 -20.53
N ASP A 346 4.44 11.82 -21.68
CA ASP A 346 5.39 11.59 -22.78
C ASP A 346 6.81 12.06 -22.42
N ARG A 347 6.93 13.15 -21.66
CA ARG A 347 8.19 13.60 -21.06
C ARG A 347 8.78 12.53 -20.15
N LYS A 348 8.02 12.05 -19.16
CA LYS A 348 8.48 11.03 -18.18
C LYS A 348 8.80 9.68 -18.82
N ILE A 349 8.03 9.27 -19.83
CA ILE A 349 8.33 8.08 -20.62
C ILE A 349 9.70 8.18 -21.29
N SER A 350 10.02 9.36 -21.83
CA SER A 350 11.27 9.64 -22.53
C SER A 350 12.46 9.76 -21.57
N GLU A 351 12.29 10.51 -20.48
CA GLU A 351 13.31 10.73 -19.44
C GLU A 351 13.75 9.43 -18.74
N GLU A 352 12.80 8.60 -18.28
CA GLU A 352 13.13 7.41 -17.48
C GLU A 352 13.52 6.18 -18.33
N ASN A 353 13.61 6.34 -19.65
CA ASN A 353 13.80 5.24 -20.62
C ASN A 353 12.79 4.09 -20.40
N PHE A 354 11.57 4.47 -20.01
CA PHE A 354 10.60 3.59 -19.37
C PHE A 354 10.16 2.43 -20.26
N VAL A 355 9.99 2.71 -21.56
CA VAL A 355 9.66 1.73 -22.61
C VAL A 355 10.74 0.66 -22.73
N LYS A 356 12.02 1.01 -22.59
CA LYS A 356 13.14 0.07 -22.66
C LYS A 356 13.19 -0.83 -21.42
N ASN A 357 12.96 -0.28 -20.24
CA ASN A 357 12.88 -1.06 -19.00
C ASN A 357 11.75 -2.09 -19.09
N PHE A 358 10.59 -1.69 -19.61
CA PHE A 358 9.49 -2.62 -19.87
C PHE A 358 9.82 -3.65 -20.96
N ALA A 359 10.48 -3.28 -22.06
CA ALA A 359 10.91 -4.23 -23.07
C ALA A 359 11.88 -5.29 -22.50
N ILE A 360 12.86 -4.87 -21.71
CA ILE A 360 13.81 -5.77 -21.01
C ILE A 360 13.09 -6.70 -20.02
N PHE A 361 12.00 -6.25 -19.41
CA PHE A 361 11.17 -7.07 -18.54
C PHE A 361 10.32 -8.07 -19.34
N PHE A 362 9.67 -7.63 -20.43
CA PHE A 362 8.85 -8.49 -21.29
C PHE A 362 9.67 -9.56 -22.03
N ASP A 363 10.92 -9.27 -22.38
CA ASP A 363 11.86 -10.26 -22.95
C ASP A 363 12.22 -11.40 -21.96
N LYS A 364 11.87 -11.26 -20.67
CA LYS A 364 12.06 -12.28 -19.61
C LYS A 364 10.77 -12.97 -19.18
N LEU A 365 9.60 -12.50 -19.62
CA LEU A 365 8.31 -13.00 -19.14
C LEU A 365 7.97 -14.39 -19.68
N MET A 366 7.35 -15.20 -18.83
CA MET A 366 6.67 -16.42 -19.25
C MET A 366 5.30 -16.10 -19.86
N ILE A 367 5.25 -16.07 -21.19
CA ILE A 367 4.00 -15.92 -21.96
C ILE A 367 3.46 -17.31 -22.32
N TRP A 368 2.22 -17.60 -21.93
CA TRP A 368 1.51 -18.80 -22.34
C TRP A 368 0.79 -18.56 -23.68
N ASP A 369 1.46 -18.86 -24.79
CA ASP A 369 0.85 -18.81 -26.12
C ASP A 369 0.18 -20.16 -26.48
N SER A 370 -0.86 -20.11 -27.31
CA SER A 370 -1.55 -21.31 -27.84
C SER A 370 -0.61 -22.08 -28.78
N PRO A 371 -0.88 -23.36 -29.17
CA PRO A 371 0.16 -24.33 -29.56
C PRO A 371 1.03 -24.05 -30.80
N ASN A 372 0.90 -22.90 -31.44
CA ASN A 372 1.80 -22.40 -32.48
C ASN A 372 3.09 -21.79 -31.90
N TRP A 373 3.84 -22.57 -31.10
CA TRP A 373 5.07 -22.19 -30.38
C TRP A 373 6.28 -21.79 -31.25
N GLY A 374 6.08 -21.42 -32.51
CA GLY A 374 7.15 -20.94 -33.38
C GLY A 374 7.71 -19.60 -32.88
N GLY A 375 8.94 -19.61 -32.34
CA GLY A 375 9.57 -18.47 -31.65
C GLY A 375 9.66 -17.14 -32.41
N LYS A 376 9.31 -17.11 -33.70
CA LYS A 376 9.16 -15.88 -34.50
C LYS A 376 7.95 -15.03 -34.08
N VAL A 377 6.94 -15.62 -33.41
CA VAL A 377 5.74 -14.91 -32.92
C VAL A 377 6.05 -14.03 -31.70
N VAL A 378 6.89 -14.51 -30.78
CA VAL A 378 7.12 -13.89 -29.45
C VAL A 378 7.57 -12.43 -29.55
N LYS A 379 8.57 -12.10 -30.39
CA LYS A 379 9.09 -10.72 -30.52
C LYS A 379 8.05 -9.72 -31.01
N LYS A 380 7.10 -10.15 -31.85
CA LYS A 380 6.00 -9.28 -32.32
C LYS A 380 5.02 -8.99 -31.18
N ASN A 381 4.78 -9.97 -30.31
CA ASN A 381 3.93 -9.81 -29.14
C ASN A 381 4.55 -8.83 -28.13
N THR A 382 5.86 -8.90 -27.83
CA THR A 382 6.55 -7.95 -26.92
C THR A 382 6.21 -6.49 -27.21
N LEU A 383 6.39 -6.03 -28.46
CA LEU A 383 6.12 -4.62 -28.82
C LEU A 383 4.64 -4.24 -28.68
N LEU A 384 3.71 -5.17 -28.94
CA LEU A 384 2.28 -4.95 -28.79
C LEU A 384 1.88 -4.90 -27.31
N ILE A 385 2.41 -5.80 -26.48
CA ILE A 385 2.22 -5.80 -25.02
C ILE A 385 2.73 -4.48 -24.44
N THR A 386 3.94 -4.03 -24.79
CA THR A 386 4.47 -2.73 -24.33
C THR A 386 3.54 -1.57 -24.69
N LYS A 387 3.01 -1.52 -25.91
CA LYS A 387 2.05 -0.48 -26.31
C LYS A 387 0.74 -0.54 -25.52
N LEU A 388 0.22 -1.74 -25.26
CA LEU A 388 -1.01 -1.94 -24.48
C LEU A 388 -0.82 -1.58 -23.00
N VAL A 389 0.32 -1.93 -22.42
CA VAL A 389 0.69 -1.56 -21.04
C VAL A 389 0.92 -0.06 -20.91
N VAL A 390 1.68 0.58 -21.81
CA VAL A 390 1.85 2.05 -21.83
C VAL A 390 0.51 2.77 -21.92
N ASN A 391 -0.42 2.30 -22.76
CA ASN A 391 -1.79 2.85 -22.84
C ASN A 391 -2.60 2.65 -21.55
N ASP A 392 -2.45 1.52 -20.87
CA ASP A 392 -3.11 1.24 -19.58
C ASP A 392 -2.55 2.12 -18.43
N ILE A 393 -1.24 2.38 -18.44
CA ILE A 393 -0.57 3.31 -17.52
C ILE A 393 -1.09 4.74 -17.76
N TYR A 394 -1.17 5.18 -19.02
CA TYR A 394 -1.75 6.49 -19.37
C TYR A 394 -3.19 6.65 -18.88
N LYS A 395 -4.04 5.63 -19.08
CA LYS A 395 -5.42 5.63 -18.60
C LYS A 395 -5.52 5.71 -17.07
N SER A 396 -4.63 5.03 -16.35
CA SER A 396 -4.54 5.10 -14.89
C SER A 396 -4.18 6.52 -14.43
N LEU A 397 -3.14 7.11 -15.03
CA LEU A 397 -2.73 8.49 -14.73
C LEU A 397 -3.85 9.49 -15.02
N MET A 398 -4.54 9.36 -16.16
CA MET A 398 -5.70 10.18 -16.50
C MET A 398 -6.83 10.07 -15.46
N TYR A 399 -7.13 8.86 -14.97
CA TYR A 399 -8.15 8.63 -13.95
C TYR A 399 -7.77 9.27 -12.61
N ASP A 400 -6.57 9.00 -12.12
CA ASP A 400 -6.08 9.51 -10.83
C ASP A 400 -6.00 11.04 -10.83
N MET A 401 -5.48 11.64 -11.90
CA MET A 401 -5.41 13.09 -12.05
C MET A 401 -6.77 13.76 -12.22
N THR A 402 -7.73 13.12 -12.89
CA THR A 402 -9.11 13.65 -13.01
C THR A 402 -9.78 13.68 -11.63
N ASN A 403 -9.63 12.62 -10.83
CA ASN A 403 -10.16 12.56 -9.48
C ASN A 403 -9.51 13.61 -8.56
N TYR A 404 -8.19 13.77 -8.65
CA TYR A 404 -7.44 14.79 -7.90
C TYR A 404 -7.83 16.22 -8.29
N MET A 405 -7.97 16.50 -9.59
CA MET A 405 -8.46 17.80 -10.07
C MET A 405 -9.86 18.12 -9.55
N CYS A 406 -10.76 17.13 -9.52
CA CYS A 406 -12.07 17.30 -8.93
C CYS A 406 -12.01 17.60 -7.42
N SER A 407 -11.04 17.08 -6.66
CA SER A 407 -10.88 17.43 -5.25
C SER A 407 -10.30 18.84 -5.05
N ILE A 408 -9.29 19.23 -5.84
CA ILE A 408 -8.75 20.60 -5.82
C ILE A 408 -9.85 21.62 -6.17
N ILE A 409 -10.56 21.45 -7.28
CA ILE A 409 -11.59 22.43 -7.70
C ILE A 409 -12.68 22.57 -6.63
N LYS A 410 -13.11 21.46 -6.00
CA LYS A 410 -14.04 21.50 -4.86
C LYS A 410 -13.50 22.31 -3.68
N ASN A 411 -12.21 22.22 -3.37
CA ASN A 411 -11.60 22.99 -2.27
C ASN A 411 -11.55 24.50 -2.55
N TYR A 412 -11.51 24.92 -3.82
CA TYR A 412 -11.61 26.34 -4.21
C TYR A 412 -13.05 26.83 -4.39
N GLN A 413 -14.02 25.94 -4.65
CA GLN A 413 -15.41 26.30 -4.97
C GLN A 413 -16.10 27.20 -3.92
N PRO A 414 -16.02 26.97 -2.58
CA PRO A 414 -16.62 27.87 -1.59
C PRO A 414 -16.05 29.29 -1.65
N LYS A 415 -14.75 29.41 -1.93
CA LYS A 415 -14.08 30.70 -2.09
C LYS A 415 -14.50 31.40 -3.39
N MET A 416 -14.65 30.65 -4.48
CA MET A 416 -15.16 31.20 -5.75
C MET A 416 -16.60 31.71 -5.61
N ILE A 417 -17.46 31.00 -4.86
CA ILE A 417 -18.83 31.45 -4.55
C ILE A 417 -18.83 32.72 -3.68
N LEU A 418 -17.85 32.87 -2.77
CA LEU A 418 -17.69 34.09 -1.98
C LEU A 418 -17.24 35.26 -2.87
N LEU A 419 -16.25 35.06 -3.75
CA LEU A 419 -15.79 36.08 -4.70
C LEU A 419 -16.92 36.52 -5.66
N SER A 420 -17.67 35.58 -6.24
CA SER A 420 -18.77 35.90 -7.16
C SER A 420 -19.94 36.65 -6.51
N LYS A 421 -20.00 36.71 -5.17
CA LYS A 421 -20.99 37.52 -4.43
C LYS A 421 -20.52 38.95 -4.14
N ILE A 422 -19.22 39.24 -4.28
CA ILE A 422 -18.63 40.57 -4.04
C ILE A 422 -18.71 41.44 -5.32
N ASP A 423 -18.82 40.81 -6.49
CA ASP A 423 -18.54 41.38 -7.81
C ASP A 423 -19.67 42.22 -8.45
N TYR A 424 -20.43 42.96 -7.63
CA TYR A 424 -21.45 43.94 -8.08
C TYR A 424 -21.20 45.38 -7.63
N SER A 425 -20.12 45.64 -6.89
CA SER A 425 -19.61 47.00 -6.69
C SER A 425 -18.67 47.35 -7.85
N ALA A 426 -19.07 48.25 -8.74
CA ALA A 426 -18.43 48.49 -10.03
C ALA A 426 -17.08 49.25 -9.99
N ASP A 427 -16.34 49.21 -8.87
CA ASP A 427 -15.03 49.86 -8.70
C ASP A 427 -13.92 48.80 -8.61
N SER A 428 -13.54 48.30 -9.79
CA SER A 428 -12.84 47.02 -9.99
C SER A 428 -11.34 47.06 -9.68
N SER A 429 -10.99 46.88 -8.41
CA SER A 429 -9.59 46.84 -7.94
C SER A 429 -9.18 45.54 -7.25
N PHE A 430 -9.72 44.38 -7.64
CA PHE A 430 -9.34 43.11 -7.01
C PHE A 430 -7.85 42.74 -7.19
N LEU A 431 -7.22 43.17 -8.29
CA LEU A 431 -5.75 43.07 -8.47
C LEU A 431 -4.96 43.92 -7.45
N CYS A 432 -5.55 44.97 -6.89
CA CYS A 432 -4.95 45.68 -5.75
C CYS A 432 -4.89 44.82 -4.49
N GLY A 433 -5.53 43.64 -4.39
CA GLY A 433 -5.45 42.80 -3.19
C GLY A 433 -4.02 42.33 -2.84
N ILE A 434 -3.20 42.07 -3.86
CA ILE A 434 -1.82 41.57 -3.68
C ILE A 434 -0.82 42.72 -3.64
N GLU A 435 -0.99 43.68 -4.54
CA GLU A 435 -0.19 44.91 -4.54
C GLU A 435 -0.43 45.73 -3.26
N SER A 436 -1.64 45.79 -2.70
CA SER A 436 -1.89 46.48 -1.42
C SER A 436 -1.24 45.80 -0.22
N LYS A 437 -1.18 44.46 -0.20
CA LYS A 437 -0.63 43.73 0.94
C LYS A 437 0.88 43.92 1.07
N TRP A 438 1.62 43.75 -0.02
CA TRP A 438 3.09 43.82 -0.01
C TRP A 438 3.65 45.15 -0.51
N LYS A 439 2.81 46.03 -1.08
CA LYS A 439 3.19 47.25 -1.83
C LYS A 439 4.00 46.98 -3.11
N ILE A 440 4.12 45.71 -3.50
CA ILE A 440 4.97 45.18 -4.57
C ILE A 440 4.23 44.01 -5.23
N LYS A 441 4.27 43.92 -6.56
CA LYS A 441 3.69 42.82 -7.34
C LYS A 441 4.60 41.59 -7.33
N LEU A 442 4.61 40.85 -6.23
CA LEU A 442 5.34 39.57 -6.17
C LEU A 442 4.80 38.55 -7.17
N HIS A 443 5.72 37.77 -7.75
CA HIS A 443 5.39 36.62 -8.58
C HIS A 443 4.46 35.64 -7.84
N PRO A 444 3.47 35.03 -8.52
CA PRO A 444 2.52 34.08 -7.93
C PRO A 444 3.16 33.01 -7.03
N ASP A 445 4.18 32.30 -7.52
CA ASP A 445 4.89 31.28 -6.74
C ASP A 445 5.52 31.83 -5.46
N ASP A 446 6.13 33.02 -5.51
CA ASP A 446 6.86 33.57 -4.38
C ASP A 446 5.89 34.09 -3.31
N ASN A 447 4.78 34.72 -3.75
CA ASN A 447 3.66 35.08 -2.88
C ASN A 447 2.96 33.84 -2.29
N TYR A 448 2.83 32.75 -3.06
CA TYR A 448 2.32 31.46 -2.58
C TYR A 448 3.24 30.88 -1.51
N ASN A 449 4.55 30.79 -1.79
CA ASN A 449 5.55 30.24 -0.89
C ASN A 449 5.59 31.01 0.44
N ILE A 450 5.57 32.35 0.40
CA ILE A 450 5.45 33.18 1.61
C ILE A 450 4.15 32.87 2.36
N SER A 451 3.00 32.84 1.66
CA SER A 451 1.70 32.56 2.28
C SER A 451 1.63 31.16 2.90
N PHE A 452 2.25 30.16 2.26
CA PHE A 452 2.35 28.78 2.72
C PHE A 452 3.22 28.67 3.99
N ILE A 453 4.40 29.30 4.00
CA ILE A 453 5.27 29.38 5.17
C ILE A 453 4.50 29.98 6.36
N ARG A 454 3.86 31.14 6.16
CA ARG A 454 3.07 31.81 7.20
C ARG A 454 1.97 30.89 7.76
N SER A 455 1.20 30.23 6.90
CA SER A 455 0.16 29.27 7.32
C SER A 455 0.73 28.09 8.13
N LYS A 456 1.88 27.54 7.70
CA LYS A 456 2.62 26.47 8.36
C LYS A 456 3.15 26.85 9.75
N PHE A 457 3.50 28.12 9.99
CA PHE A 457 3.90 28.59 11.33
C PHE A 457 2.70 28.99 12.19
N LEU A 458 1.68 29.62 11.61
CA LEU A 458 0.46 30.00 12.30
C LEU A 458 -0.26 28.80 12.95
N SER A 459 -0.31 27.65 12.28
CA SER A 459 -0.90 26.42 12.83
C SER A 459 -0.10 25.86 14.02
N LYS A 460 1.25 25.89 13.97
CA LYS A 460 2.12 25.54 15.11
C LYS A 460 1.92 26.50 16.29
N SER A 461 1.83 27.79 16.03
CA SER A 461 1.57 28.82 17.05
C SER A 461 0.21 28.59 17.72
N LYS A 462 -0.86 28.31 16.95
CA LYS A 462 -2.19 27.97 17.50
C LYS A 462 -2.12 26.77 18.46
N LEU A 463 -1.42 25.71 18.07
CA LEU A 463 -1.22 24.50 18.91
C LEU A 463 -0.46 24.78 20.21
N ILE A 464 0.65 25.52 20.13
CA ILE A 464 1.49 25.81 21.30
C ILE A 464 0.79 26.74 22.29
N VAL A 465 0.11 27.78 21.80
CA VAL A 465 -0.70 28.70 22.62
C VAL A 465 -1.84 27.95 23.30
N TRP A 466 -2.57 27.11 22.55
CA TRP A 466 -3.66 26.29 23.11
C TRP A 466 -3.16 25.44 24.28
N GLY A 467 -2.04 24.74 24.11
CA GLY A 467 -1.43 23.94 25.17
C GLY A 467 -1.01 24.79 26.38
N LYS A 468 -0.40 25.96 26.14
CA LYS A 468 0.02 26.89 27.20
C LYS A 468 -1.19 27.41 28.00
N PHE A 469 -2.22 27.93 27.34
CA PHE A 469 -3.42 28.43 28.01
C PHE A 469 -4.17 27.32 28.76
N CYS A 470 -4.33 26.13 28.17
CA CYS A 470 -4.87 24.96 28.86
C CYS A 470 -4.11 24.64 30.15
N SER A 471 -2.77 24.68 30.12
CA SER A 471 -1.94 24.42 31.31
C SER A 471 -2.12 25.48 32.40
N MET A 472 -2.23 26.77 32.01
CA MET A 472 -2.44 27.88 32.95
C MET A 472 -3.82 27.78 33.62
N ILE A 473 -4.88 27.54 32.84
CA ILE A 473 -6.25 27.34 33.36
C ILE A 473 -6.30 26.16 34.33
N SER A 474 -5.70 25.03 33.95
CA SER A 474 -5.71 23.80 34.76
C SER A 474 -4.90 23.93 36.06
N GLY A 475 -3.84 24.73 36.03
CA GLY A 475 -2.98 25.02 37.19
C GLY A 475 -3.40 26.20 38.04
N GLN A 476 -4.56 26.83 37.77
CA GLN A 476 -5.03 28.05 38.45
C GLN A 476 -3.98 29.18 38.48
N TYR A 477 -3.26 29.35 37.37
CA TYR A 477 -2.12 30.26 37.25
C TYR A 477 -2.39 31.67 37.81
N GLU A 478 -1.54 32.11 38.73
CA GLU A 478 -1.54 33.45 39.31
C GLU A 478 -0.60 34.36 38.51
N PHE A 479 -1.09 35.52 38.08
CA PHE A 479 -0.30 36.56 37.44
C PHE A 479 0.50 37.35 38.49
N SER A 480 1.52 38.09 38.04
CA SER A 480 2.39 38.89 38.92
C SER A 480 1.68 40.03 39.67
N ASP A 481 0.42 40.32 39.35
CA ASP A 481 -0.45 41.27 40.06
C ASP A 481 -1.36 40.60 41.12
N GLY A 482 -1.19 39.29 41.37
CA GLY A 482 -2.02 38.49 42.29
C GLY A 482 -3.35 38.01 41.69
N THR A 483 -3.68 38.41 40.46
CA THR A 483 -4.89 37.95 39.79
C THR A 483 -4.74 36.50 39.39
N HIS A 484 -5.71 35.65 39.72
CA HIS A 484 -5.74 34.27 39.23
C HIS A 484 -6.40 34.21 37.85
N ILE A 485 -5.94 33.30 36.98
CA ILE A 485 -6.51 33.13 35.64
C ILE A 485 -7.98 32.70 35.70
N ALA A 486 -8.85 33.61 35.29
CA ALA A 486 -10.28 33.39 35.17
C ALA A 486 -10.69 33.21 33.70
N MET A 487 -11.76 32.47 33.46
CA MET A 487 -12.34 32.28 32.12
C MET A 487 -13.32 33.42 31.83
N VAL A 488 -12.77 34.63 31.73
CA VAL A 488 -13.46 35.87 31.36
C VAL A 488 -13.26 36.19 29.88
N ASP A 489 -13.99 37.17 29.37
CA ASP A 489 -13.91 37.55 27.96
C ASP A 489 -12.53 38.12 27.59
N TRP A 490 -12.16 37.99 26.31
CA TRP A 490 -10.80 38.28 25.83
C TRP A 490 -10.33 39.70 26.19
N GLU A 491 -11.22 40.69 26.15
CA GLU A 491 -10.91 42.09 26.42
C GLU A 491 -10.35 42.30 27.84
N GLU A 492 -10.85 41.57 28.84
CA GLU A 492 -10.41 41.70 30.25
C GLU A 492 -9.05 41.03 30.53
N ILE A 493 -8.75 39.93 29.83
CA ILE A 493 -7.61 39.05 30.13
C ILE A 493 -6.44 39.19 29.14
N SER A 494 -6.72 39.73 27.93
CA SER A 494 -5.75 39.88 26.84
C SER A 494 -4.48 40.60 27.28
N GLY A 495 -4.58 41.70 28.01
CA GLY A 495 -3.42 42.46 28.51
C GLY A 495 -2.44 41.64 29.35
N ARG A 496 -2.90 40.56 29.99
CA ARG A 496 -2.08 39.63 30.80
C ARG A 496 -1.62 38.40 30.01
N LEU A 497 -2.45 37.86 29.11
CA LEU A 497 -2.11 36.69 28.30
C LEU A 497 -1.23 37.01 27.09
N LEU A 498 -1.37 38.20 26.50
CA LEU A 498 -0.68 38.61 25.28
C LEU A 498 0.85 38.57 25.44
N PRO A 499 1.47 39.09 26.52
CA PRO A 499 2.93 39.02 26.68
C PRO A 499 3.41 37.57 26.81
N ILE A 500 2.75 36.76 27.65
CA ILE A 500 3.09 35.35 27.90
C ILE A 500 3.01 34.54 26.60
N ALA A 501 1.96 34.76 25.80
CA ALA A 501 1.79 34.05 24.56
C ALA A 501 2.78 34.49 23.47
N LYS A 502 3.04 35.80 23.32
CA LYS A 502 4.06 36.33 22.40
C LYS A 502 5.46 35.81 22.75
N GLU A 503 5.83 35.79 24.03
CA GLU A 503 7.05 35.13 24.51
C GLU A 503 7.06 33.64 24.14
N THR A 504 5.96 32.93 24.40
CA THR A 504 5.82 31.49 24.13
C THR A 504 5.94 31.12 22.65
N VAL A 505 5.57 32.00 21.70
CA VAL A 505 5.70 31.74 20.24
C VAL A 505 6.80 32.56 19.55
N SER A 506 7.56 33.37 20.28
CA SER A 506 8.62 34.23 19.73
C SER A 506 9.57 33.51 18.77
N PHE A 507 10.11 32.36 19.19
CA PHE A 507 11.00 31.53 18.37
C PHE A 507 10.36 31.02 17.07
N LEU A 508 9.03 30.83 17.03
CA LEU A 508 8.33 30.45 15.80
C LEU A 508 8.23 31.61 14.82
N ILE A 509 8.08 32.85 15.31
CA ILE A 509 8.05 34.05 14.48
C ILE A 509 9.44 34.30 13.89
N ASP A 510 10.51 34.08 14.66
CA ASP A 510 11.89 34.16 14.16
C ASP A 510 12.17 33.08 13.09
N ASP A 511 11.77 31.82 13.33
CA ASP A 511 11.87 30.74 12.34
C ASP A 511 11.03 31.02 11.07
N GLU A 512 9.83 31.59 11.22
CA GLU A 512 8.94 32.00 10.13
C GLU A 512 9.59 33.06 9.25
N LEU A 513 10.11 34.14 9.86
CA LEU A 513 10.82 35.20 9.15
C LEU A 513 12.10 34.70 8.49
N LEU A 514 12.79 33.74 9.09
CA LEU A 514 13.99 33.13 8.51
C LEU A 514 13.66 32.24 7.30
N GLU A 515 12.56 31.47 7.33
CA GLU A 515 12.08 30.75 6.15
C GLU A 515 11.59 31.72 5.05
N ILE A 516 10.84 32.78 5.39
CA ILE A 516 10.42 33.82 4.44
C ILE A 516 11.63 34.49 3.79
N ARG A 517 12.68 34.83 4.56
CA ARG A 517 13.90 35.45 4.05
C ARG A 517 14.64 34.57 3.03
N ARG A 518 14.58 33.25 3.17
CA ARG A 518 15.15 32.30 2.20
C ARG A 518 14.39 32.31 0.87
N VAL A 519 13.06 32.37 0.90
CA VAL A 519 12.24 32.52 -0.32
C VAL A 519 12.50 33.88 -0.96
N LEU A 520 12.52 34.95 -0.16
CA LEU A 520 12.80 36.31 -0.63
C LEU A 520 14.17 36.47 -1.29
N PHE A 521 15.16 35.62 -0.98
CA PHE A 521 16.48 35.70 -1.61
C PHE A 521 16.41 35.61 -3.14
N ASN A 522 15.52 34.75 -3.68
CA ASN A 522 15.30 34.56 -5.12
C ASN A 522 13.93 35.08 -5.60
N ALA A 523 13.22 35.88 -4.78
CA ALA A 523 11.87 36.31 -5.14
C ALA A 523 11.85 37.24 -6.36
N ARG A 524 10.84 37.03 -7.20
CA ARG A 524 10.60 37.77 -8.44
C ARG A 524 9.49 38.80 -8.27
N VAL A 525 9.64 39.93 -8.94
CA VAL A 525 8.65 41.02 -9.03
C VAL A 525 8.17 41.12 -10.47
N VAL A 526 6.85 41.17 -10.66
CA VAL A 526 6.19 41.40 -11.95
C VAL A 526 6.19 42.90 -12.21
N GLU A 527 6.94 43.36 -13.22
CA GLU A 527 6.97 44.79 -13.59
C GLU A 527 5.78 45.14 -14.48
N ASP A 528 5.57 44.36 -15.54
CA ASP A 528 4.49 44.55 -16.51
C ASP A 528 3.55 43.34 -16.52
N VAL A 529 2.34 43.57 -16.00
CA VAL A 529 1.26 42.57 -15.95
C VAL A 529 0.73 42.25 -17.36
N GLY A 530 0.93 43.14 -18.35
CA GLY A 530 0.57 42.89 -19.75
C GLY A 530 1.54 41.97 -20.50
N ILE A 531 2.75 41.80 -19.99
CA ILE A 531 3.78 40.89 -20.54
C ILE A 531 3.88 39.59 -19.74
N PHE A 532 3.34 39.56 -18.51
CA PHE A 532 3.47 38.41 -17.61
C PHE A 532 2.76 37.14 -18.14
N ASP A 533 3.57 36.15 -18.51
CA ASP A 533 3.16 34.87 -19.09
C ASP A 533 2.68 33.84 -18.05
N GLY A 534 2.86 34.12 -16.76
CA GLY A 534 2.60 33.19 -15.66
C GLY A 534 3.84 32.45 -15.15
N PHE A 535 5.01 32.61 -15.79
CA PHE A 535 6.23 31.86 -15.49
C PHE A 535 7.46 32.74 -15.27
N CYS A 536 7.83 33.57 -16.24
CA CYS A 536 9.13 34.23 -16.31
C CYS A 536 9.10 35.59 -17.04
N GLU A 537 8.41 35.69 -18.18
CA GLU A 537 8.39 36.94 -18.95
C GLU A 537 7.69 38.05 -18.16
N GLY A 538 8.13 39.31 -18.31
CA GLY A 538 7.60 40.44 -17.54
C GLY A 538 8.03 40.47 -16.05
N THR A 539 8.98 39.63 -15.61
CA THR A 539 9.50 39.64 -14.23
C THR A 539 10.98 40.02 -14.13
N ARG A 540 11.37 40.57 -12.98
CA ARG A 540 12.76 40.77 -12.56
C ARG A 540 12.98 40.21 -11.15
N GLU A 541 14.23 40.13 -10.72
CA GLU A 541 14.53 39.88 -9.30
C GLU A 541 14.07 41.05 -8.42
N ALA A 542 13.60 40.76 -7.22
CA ALA A 542 13.35 41.78 -6.19
C ALA A 542 14.66 42.47 -5.78
N THR A 543 14.61 43.77 -5.54
CA THR A 543 15.72 44.54 -4.96
C THR A 543 15.87 44.26 -3.46
N SER A 544 17.01 44.64 -2.86
CA SER A 544 17.21 44.56 -1.40
C SER A 544 16.09 45.26 -0.62
N ASP A 545 15.72 46.44 -1.08
CA ASP A 545 14.80 47.33 -0.38
C ASP A 545 13.36 46.80 -0.46
N GLU A 546 13.01 46.16 -1.59
CA GLU A 546 11.76 45.41 -1.74
C GLU A 546 11.74 44.18 -0.83
N LYS A 547 12.81 43.36 -0.82
CA LYS A 547 12.94 42.18 0.04
C LYS A 547 12.81 42.55 1.53
N ASP A 548 13.50 43.59 1.98
CA ASP A 548 13.43 44.09 3.36
C ASP A 548 12.06 44.72 3.68
N SER A 549 11.41 45.40 2.72
CA SER A 549 10.06 45.93 2.90
C SER A 549 9.03 44.80 3.07
N ILE A 550 9.11 43.74 2.26
CA ILE A 550 8.25 42.56 2.38
C ILE A 550 8.49 41.86 3.72
N LEU A 551 9.75 41.68 4.14
CA LEU A 551 10.09 41.06 5.41
C LEU A 551 9.53 41.86 6.61
N ARG A 552 9.63 43.19 6.56
CA ARG A 552 9.05 44.09 7.57
C ARG A 552 7.53 44.03 7.62
N ILE A 553 6.87 43.98 6.46
CA ILE A 553 5.41 43.79 6.39
C ILE A 553 5.05 42.43 6.99
N ALA A 554 5.77 41.36 6.61
CA ALA A 554 5.55 40.01 7.14
C ALA A 554 5.69 39.96 8.67
N ALA A 555 6.70 40.62 9.25
CA ALA A 555 6.88 40.70 10.71
C ALA A 555 5.71 41.43 11.41
N SER A 556 5.22 42.54 10.85
CA SER A 556 4.06 43.27 11.38
C SER A 556 2.77 42.42 11.29
N ASP A 557 2.59 41.76 10.15
CA ASP A 557 1.49 40.86 9.87
C ASP A 557 1.47 39.65 10.81
N SER A 558 2.63 39.03 11.07
CA SER A 558 2.75 37.80 11.89
C SER A 558 2.50 38.10 13.37
N ASN A 559 2.88 39.29 13.85
CA ASN A 559 2.44 39.81 15.14
C ASN A 559 0.91 39.94 15.20
N THR A 560 0.30 40.60 14.21
CA THR A 560 -1.16 40.80 14.14
C THR A 560 -1.93 39.48 14.04
N GLN A 561 -1.44 38.53 13.23
CA GLN A 561 -2.01 37.19 13.11
C GLN A 561 -1.86 36.38 14.39
N THR A 562 -0.73 36.52 15.09
CA THR A 562 -0.55 35.93 16.41
C THR A 562 -1.65 36.42 17.34
N GLU A 563 -1.82 37.75 17.51
CA GLU A 563 -2.86 38.33 18.38
C GLU A 563 -4.28 37.82 18.08
N ASN A 564 -4.61 37.68 16.79
CA ASN A 564 -5.90 37.11 16.37
C ASN A 564 -6.01 35.61 16.70
N VAL A 565 -4.97 34.81 16.48
CA VAL A 565 -4.95 33.40 16.89
C VAL A 565 -5.05 33.24 18.40
N LEU A 566 -4.47 34.14 19.21
CA LEU A 566 -4.63 34.10 20.67
C LEU A 566 -6.09 34.33 21.08
N ARG A 567 -6.74 35.31 20.45
CA ARG A 567 -8.16 35.62 20.64
C ARG A 567 -9.05 34.44 20.26
N ASP A 568 -8.80 33.83 19.10
CA ASP A 568 -9.55 32.67 18.61
C ASP A 568 -9.37 31.47 19.55
N VAL A 569 -8.13 31.16 19.94
CA VAL A 569 -7.81 30.09 20.91
C VAL A 569 -8.51 30.31 22.24
N TRP A 570 -8.53 31.54 22.76
CA TRP A 570 -9.21 31.85 24.02
C TRP A 570 -10.73 31.75 23.89
N GLY A 571 -11.31 32.25 22.79
CA GLY A 571 -12.75 32.10 22.50
C GLY A 571 -13.17 30.63 22.37
N ASP A 572 -12.39 29.82 21.65
CA ASP A 572 -12.55 28.36 21.54
C ASP A 572 -12.49 27.69 22.94
N LEU A 573 -11.57 28.11 23.84
CA LEU A 573 -11.47 27.63 25.23
C LEU A 573 -12.66 28.02 26.11
N ILE A 574 -13.16 29.26 26.03
CA ILE A 574 -14.37 29.69 26.75
C ILE A 574 -15.58 28.88 26.27
N LYS A 575 -15.76 28.76 24.95
CA LYS A 575 -16.87 28.00 24.34
C LYS A 575 -16.83 26.55 24.80
N TYR A 576 -15.65 25.93 24.79
CA TYR A 576 -15.43 24.58 25.29
C TYR A 576 -15.81 24.44 26.77
N LYS A 577 -15.46 25.40 27.64
CA LYS A 577 -15.86 25.40 29.05
C LYS A 577 -17.39 25.50 29.24
N LYS A 578 -18.06 26.32 28.43
CA LYS A 578 -19.52 26.53 28.51
C LYS A 578 -20.28 25.25 28.13
N THR A 579 -19.79 24.46 27.18
CA THR A 579 -20.41 23.20 26.76
C THR A 579 -20.05 21.99 27.65
N SER A 580 -18.94 22.03 28.38
CA SER A 580 -18.49 20.95 29.27
C SER A 580 -19.03 21.04 30.72
N SER A 581 -20.11 21.80 30.95
CA SER A 581 -20.60 22.12 32.31
C SER A 581 -21.16 20.93 33.10
N THR A 582 -21.42 19.78 32.45
CA THR A 582 -21.98 18.57 33.08
C THR A 582 -20.94 17.64 33.74
N GLY A 583 -19.65 17.95 33.72
CA GLY A 583 -18.68 17.25 34.57
C GLY A 583 -17.21 17.36 34.16
N SER A 584 -16.36 17.69 35.13
CA SER A 584 -14.88 17.64 35.11
C SER A 584 -14.20 18.28 33.89
N PHE A 585 -13.45 19.36 34.12
CA PHE A 585 -12.65 20.05 33.10
C PHE A 585 -11.50 19.17 32.55
N ARG A 586 -11.84 18.19 31.70
CA ARG A 586 -10.88 17.33 31.01
C ARG A 586 -10.33 18.12 29.83
N CYS A 587 -9.06 18.51 29.91
CA CYS A 587 -8.34 19.13 28.80
C CYS A 587 -8.37 18.20 27.56
N ILE A 588 -9.20 18.53 26.56
CA ILE A 588 -9.23 17.79 25.30
C ILE A 588 -8.03 18.22 24.44
N SER A 589 -6.95 17.45 24.57
CA SER A 589 -5.82 17.52 23.63
C SER A 589 -6.14 16.89 22.26
N SER A 590 -7.32 16.28 22.08
CA SER A 590 -7.69 15.58 20.84
C SER A 590 -8.43 16.40 19.79
N ILE A 591 -8.73 17.69 20.02
CA ILE A 591 -9.43 18.56 19.04
C ILE A 591 -8.47 19.20 18.03
N TYR A 592 -7.19 19.39 18.38
CA TYR A 592 -6.17 19.95 17.46
C TYR A 592 -5.06 18.97 17.08
N ASP A 593 -5.01 17.77 17.66
CA ASP A 593 -4.11 16.70 17.21
C ASP A 593 -4.67 16.01 15.96
N LEU A 594 -4.42 16.59 14.78
CA LEU A 594 -4.42 15.88 13.50
C LEU A 594 -3.19 16.19 12.66
N SER A 595 -2.81 15.20 11.87
CA SER A 595 -1.67 15.18 10.96
C SER A 595 -1.81 16.17 9.80
N GLU A 596 -1.19 17.34 9.96
CA GLU A 596 -0.82 18.34 8.94
C GLU A 596 -1.92 18.98 8.07
N CYS A 597 -1.58 20.15 7.54
CA CYS A 597 -2.51 21.05 6.85
C CYS A 597 -2.90 20.56 5.45
N SER A 598 -4.04 19.87 5.30
CA SER A 598 -4.94 20.07 4.15
C SER A 598 -6.40 19.68 4.44
N ASN A 599 -7.25 20.70 4.55
CA ASN A 599 -8.73 20.79 4.55
C ASN A 599 -9.53 19.62 3.91
N ASN A 600 -10.85 19.36 4.13
CA ASN A 600 -11.93 19.64 5.12
C ASN A 600 -13.25 19.05 4.47
N TYR A 601 -14.42 18.84 5.08
CA TYR A 601 -15.02 18.95 6.44
C TYR A 601 -15.93 17.72 6.67
N ASP A 602 -16.48 17.52 7.87
CA ASP A 602 -17.95 17.43 8.05
C ASP A 602 -18.36 17.58 9.54
N ALA A 603 -19.48 18.28 9.78
CA ALA A 603 -20.21 18.27 11.06
C ALA A 603 -21.68 18.69 10.84
N ASP A 604 -22.59 17.84 11.32
CA ASP A 604 -24.03 17.87 11.07
C ASP A 604 -24.79 18.98 11.84
N LEU A 605 -25.63 19.72 11.12
CA LEU A 605 -26.82 20.40 11.64
C LEU A 605 -27.88 20.45 10.52
N GLY A 606 -28.79 19.47 10.51
CA GLY A 606 -29.79 19.32 9.45
C GLY A 606 -30.86 20.43 9.38
N VAL A 607 -31.02 20.99 8.18
CA VAL A 607 -32.31 21.45 7.62
C VAL A 607 -32.35 21.02 6.15
N ASP A 608 -33.45 20.41 5.74
CA ASP A 608 -33.63 19.75 4.44
C ASP A 608 -33.98 20.76 3.32
N VAL A 609 -33.20 20.78 2.23
CA VAL A 609 -33.51 21.52 0.99
C VAL A 609 -33.03 20.72 -0.22
N ASP A 610 -33.99 20.14 -0.95
CA ASP A 610 -33.75 19.39 -2.20
C ASP A 610 -33.27 20.31 -3.34
N CYS A 611 -32.30 19.83 -4.13
CA CYS A 611 -31.81 20.48 -5.35
C CYS A 611 -31.37 19.41 -6.36
N THR A 612 -32.31 19.02 -7.23
CA THR A 612 -32.11 18.04 -8.30
C THR A 612 -31.19 18.57 -9.42
N LEU A 613 -30.22 17.76 -9.83
CA LEU A 613 -29.26 18.07 -10.91
C LEU A 613 -29.72 17.51 -12.25
N LEU A 614 -29.69 18.36 -13.29
CA LEU A 614 -29.98 18.01 -14.69
C LEU A 614 -28.66 17.92 -15.48
N PRO A 615 -28.36 16.80 -16.17
CA PRO A 615 -27.12 16.69 -16.96
C PRO A 615 -27.31 17.21 -18.39
N PHE A 616 -26.47 18.15 -18.83
CA PHE A 616 -26.37 18.55 -20.23
C PHE A 616 -25.17 17.88 -20.94
N ILE A 617 -25.45 17.30 -22.10
CA ILE A 617 -24.48 16.70 -23.03
C ILE A 617 -24.08 17.77 -24.05
N VAL A 618 -22.79 17.92 -24.33
CA VAL A 618 -22.28 18.72 -25.46
C VAL A 618 -21.32 17.88 -26.32
N LYS A 619 -21.38 18.11 -27.63
CA LYS A 619 -20.78 17.28 -28.70
C LYS A 619 -19.30 17.56 -28.95
N ASN A 620 -18.65 16.58 -29.59
CA ASN A 620 -17.30 16.64 -30.17
C ASN A 620 -17.07 17.84 -31.12
N GLY A 621 -15.83 18.32 -31.16
CA GLY A 621 -15.25 19.20 -32.19
C GLY A 621 -13.78 18.82 -32.45
N SER A 622 -13.31 18.96 -33.68
CA SER A 622 -12.12 18.26 -34.20
C SER A 622 -10.76 18.96 -33.98
N LEU A 623 -9.73 18.11 -33.98
CA LEU A 623 -8.29 18.40 -33.96
C LEU A 623 -7.81 19.19 -35.21
N LEU A 624 -6.85 20.10 -35.02
CA LEU A 624 -6.03 20.67 -36.09
C LEU A 624 -4.54 20.45 -35.81
N VAL A 625 -3.76 20.18 -36.86
CA VAL A 625 -2.34 19.80 -36.81
C VAL A 625 -1.47 21.01 -37.13
N LEU A 626 -0.38 21.20 -36.37
CA LEU A 626 0.75 22.05 -36.77
C LEU A 626 2.10 21.41 -36.40
N THR A 627 3.14 21.79 -37.14
CA THR A 627 4.38 21.04 -37.32
C THR A 627 5.61 21.69 -36.68
N SER A 628 6.41 20.88 -35.96
CA SER A 628 7.88 20.91 -35.82
C SER A 628 8.68 22.23 -35.92
N LEU A 629 9.56 22.48 -34.94
CA LEU A 629 11.03 22.48 -35.15
C LEU A 629 11.81 22.59 -33.82
N GLY A 630 13.11 22.24 -33.83
CA GLY A 630 14.11 22.80 -32.91
C GLY A 630 14.74 21.83 -31.90
N GLN A 631 15.82 21.14 -32.30
CA GLN A 631 16.77 20.56 -31.33
C GLN A 631 17.81 21.62 -30.94
N GLY A 632 18.11 21.70 -29.64
CA GLY A 632 19.25 22.44 -29.10
C GLY A 632 19.78 21.73 -27.86
N GLU A 633 21.06 21.38 -27.86
CA GLU A 633 21.73 20.82 -26.68
C GLU A 633 22.02 21.95 -25.69
N LEU A 634 21.61 21.78 -24.42
CA LEU A 634 21.91 22.73 -23.34
C LEU A 634 22.98 22.16 -22.39
N PRO A 635 23.83 23.02 -21.78
CA PRO A 635 24.94 22.56 -20.95
C PRO A 635 24.47 22.03 -19.59
N ILE A 636 25.22 21.08 -19.03
CA ILE A 636 25.01 20.60 -17.66
C ILE A 636 25.32 21.75 -16.69
N THR A 637 24.29 22.31 -16.04
CA THR A 637 24.44 23.33 -15.01
C THR A 637 24.74 22.70 -13.64
N THR A 638 25.38 23.50 -12.79
CA THR A 638 25.79 23.17 -11.41
C THR A 638 24.65 22.67 -10.52
N GLU A 639 23.41 23.07 -10.79
CA GLU A 639 22.19 22.63 -10.11
C GLU A 639 22.00 21.09 -10.12
N THR A 640 22.59 20.41 -11.09
CA THR A 640 22.57 18.94 -11.20
C THR A 640 23.39 18.26 -10.09
N ILE A 641 24.47 18.90 -9.62
CA ILE A 641 25.40 18.33 -8.63
C ILE A 641 24.81 18.44 -7.22
N ASP A 642 24.10 19.53 -6.92
CA ASP A 642 23.35 19.67 -5.67
C ASP A 642 22.30 18.55 -5.53
N ARG A 643 21.47 18.33 -6.56
CA ARG A 643 20.39 17.31 -6.52
C ARG A 643 20.88 15.88 -6.29
N ILE A 644 22.11 15.53 -6.67
CA ILE A 644 22.66 14.18 -6.52
C ILE A 644 23.09 13.87 -5.07
N ASN A 645 23.45 14.87 -4.26
CA ASN A 645 23.92 14.66 -2.88
C ASN A 645 22.80 14.51 -1.84
N TYR A 646 21.60 15.07 -2.06
CA TYR A 646 20.55 15.13 -1.03
C TYR A 646 19.69 13.86 -0.90
N ALA A 647 19.56 13.04 -1.96
CA ALA A 647 18.64 11.90 -1.97
C ALA A 647 19.10 10.69 -1.12
N SER A 648 20.42 10.49 -0.94
CA SER A 648 20.98 9.29 -0.28
C SER A 648 20.75 9.30 1.24
N LEU A 649 20.94 10.45 1.90
CA LEU A 649 20.77 10.62 3.34
C LEU A 649 19.33 10.30 3.78
N GLY A 650 18.34 10.77 3.01
CA GLY A 650 16.93 10.52 3.29
C GLY A 650 16.61 9.02 3.38
N ASN A 651 17.13 8.23 2.44
CA ASN A 651 16.81 6.80 2.35
C ASN A 651 17.36 5.99 3.53
N ALA A 652 18.60 6.21 3.97
CA ALA A 652 19.18 5.51 5.12
C ALA A 652 18.45 5.85 6.43
N PHE A 653 18.11 7.12 6.65
CA PHE A 653 17.35 7.56 7.83
C PHE A 653 15.89 7.08 7.79
N LEU A 654 15.22 7.10 6.63
CA LEU A 654 13.89 6.53 6.46
C LEU A 654 13.89 5.02 6.69
N PHE A 655 14.94 4.31 6.29
CA PHE A 655 15.10 2.87 6.55
C PHE A 655 15.23 2.55 8.04
N ILE A 656 16.14 3.23 8.76
CA ILE A 656 16.29 3.09 10.22
C ILE A 656 14.96 3.43 10.92
N ARG A 657 14.33 4.56 10.55
CA ARG A 657 13.00 4.97 11.06
C ARG A 657 11.93 3.91 10.82
N ARG A 658 11.91 3.25 9.66
CA ARG A 658 10.93 2.21 9.30
C ARG A 658 11.15 0.91 10.10
N ASN A 659 12.39 0.41 10.14
CA ASN A 659 12.74 -0.82 10.87
C ASN A 659 12.44 -0.67 12.37
N PHE A 660 12.86 0.46 12.95
CA PHE A 660 12.53 0.83 14.32
C PHE A 660 11.01 0.93 14.54
N SER A 661 10.30 1.57 13.60
CA SER A 661 8.84 1.73 13.66
C SER A 661 8.13 0.39 13.76
N GLU A 662 8.46 -0.55 12.89
CA GLU A 662 7.82 -1.86 12.87
C GLU A 662 8.10 -2.62 14.18
N LYS A 663 9.36 -2.70 14.64
CA LYS A 663 9.75 -3.34 15.91
C LYS A 663 9.03 -2.73 17.14
N ILE A 664 9.04 -1.40 17.26
CA ILE A 664 8.45 -0.71 18.42
C ILE A 664 6.93 -0.77 18.41
N ARG A 665 6.28 -0.63 17.25
CA ARG A 665 4.82 -0.74 17.16
C ARG A 665 4.35 -2.12 17.63
N ASP A 666 5.06 -3.16 17.23
CA ASP A 666 4.77 -4.54 17.60
C ASP A 666 5.03 -4.85 19.08
N HIS A 667 6.05 -4.22 19.66
CA HIS A 667 6.37 -4.27 21.09
C HIS A 667 5.34 -3.53 21.94
N ILE A 668 4.98 -2.28 21.58
CA ILE A 668 3.91 -1.53 22.24
C ILE A 668 2.58 -2.28 22.10
N HIS A 669 2.28 -2.87 20.93
CA HIS A 669 1.02 -3.58 20.73
C HIS A 669 0.88 -4.74 21.72
N ARG A 670 1.91 -5.59 21.83
CA ARG A 670 1.93 -6.69 22.81
C ARG A 670 1.89 -6.18 24.25
N LEU A 671 2.63 -5.13 24.56
CA LEU A 671 2.65 -4.52 25.90
C LEU A 671 1.27 -3.98 26.30
N LEU A 672 0.63 -3.16 25.45
CA LEU A 672 -0.69 -2.61 25.73
C LEU A 672 -1.76 -3.73 25.75
N HIS A 673 -1.70 -4.70 24.83
CA HIS A 673 -2.60 -5.86 24.85
C HIS A 673 -2.50 -6.62 26.18
N SER A 674 -1.29 -6.90 26.68
CA SER A 674 -1.11 -7.53 28.00
C SER A 674 -1.59 -6.70 29.19
N ILE A 675 -1.62 -5.37 29.05
CA ILE A 675 -2.15 -4.42 30.06
C ILE A 675 -3.68 -4.28 29.96
N PHE A 676 -4.29 -4.63 28.83
CA PHE A 676 -5.74 -4.74 28.65
C PHE A 676 -6.29 -6.12 29.07
N GLU A 677 -5.55 -7.21 28.83
CA GLU A 677 -5.97 -8.58 29.16
C GLU A 677 -5.64 -8.98 30.59
N GLY A 678 -4.46 -8.61 31.08
CA GLY A 678 -4.18 -8.69 32.51
C GLY A 678 -4.91 -7.55 33.20
N GLU A 679 -5.57 -7.83 34.33
CA GLU A 679 -6.16 -6.82 35.23
C GLU A 679 -5.08 -6.01 35.97
N ILE A 680 -4.12 -5.48 35.21
CA ILE A 680 -3.00 -4.69 35.71
C ILE A 680 -3.56 -3.33 36.10
N THR A 681 -3.87 -3.19 37.39
CA THR A 681 -4.17 -1.90 37.99
C THR A 681 -2.97 -0.98 37.76
N LEU A 682 -3.22 0.11 37.04
CA LEU A 682 -2.26 1.21 36.92
C LEU A 682 -1.99 1.82 38.30
N SER A 683 -0.92 2.60 38.45
CA SER A 683 -0.48 3.09 39.77
C SER A 683 -1.51 4.00 40.46
N GLY A 684 -2.46 4.57 39.71
CA GLY A 684 -3.66 5.22 40.24
C GLY A 684 -4.84 4.31 40.65
N GLY A 685 -4.66 2.99 40.72
CA GLY A 685 -5.68 2.03 41.18
C GLY A 685 -6.87 1.81 40.24
N LYS A 686 -6.76 2.25 38.98
CA LYS A 686 -7.85 2.18 37.99
C LYS A 686 -7.64 1.04 36.99
N PHE A 687 -8.75 0.41 36.61
CA PHE A 687 -8.78 -0.54 35.50
C PHE A 687 -8.58 0.17 34.17
N VAL A 688 -7.83 -0.48 33.28
CA VAL A 688 -7.40 0.10 32.01
C VAL A 688 -8.54 0.13 31.01
N SER A 689 -9.30 -0.97 30.90
CA SER A 689 -10.40 -1.16 29.93
C SER A 689 -11.40 0.00 29.87
N ASP A 690 -11.72 0.56 31.03
CA ASP A 690 -12.81 1.53 31.20
C ASP A 690 -12.29 2.98 31.29
N SER A 691 -10.97 3.15 31.22
CA SER A 691 -10.33 4.45 31.40
C SER A 691 -10.21 5.22 30.08
N HIS A 692 -10.54 6.50 30.09
CA HIS A 692 -10.36 7.36 28.92
C HIS A 692 -8.87 7.64 28.66
N TRP A 693 -8.44 7.72 27.39
CA TRP A 693 -7.03 7.93 27.01
C TRP A 693 -6.31 9.05 27.80
N SER A 694 -6.99 10.18 28.05
CA SER A 694 -6.44 11.31 28.81
C SER A 694 -6.11 10.98 30.27
N MET A 695 -6.74 9.97 30.88
CA MET A 695 -6.43 9.52 32.25
C MET A 695 -5.23 8.57 32.31
N VAL A 696 -5.03 7.75 31.29
CA VAL A 696 -4.02 6.66 31.30
C VAL A 696 -2.79 6.96 30.44
N SER A 697 -2.88 7.86 29.48
CA SER A 697 -1.80 8.19 28.54
C SER A 697 -0.48 8.57 29.22
N GLY A 698 -0.50 9.25 30.36
CA GLY A 698 0.71 9.60 31.12
C GLY A 698 1.42 8.36 31.69
N GLU A 699 0.68 7.42 32.25
CA GLU A 699 1.22 6.17 32.80
C GLU A 699 1.60 5.19 31.69
N LEU A 700 0.71 4.96 30.72
CA LEU A 700 0.96 4.09 29.58
C LEU A 700 2.12 4.57 28.72
N TYR A 701 2.28 5.87 28.52
CA TYR A 701 3.46 6.41 27.83
C TYR A 701 4.73 6.19 28.66
N ARG A 702 4.71 6.35 29.99
CA ARG A 702 5.88 6.02 30.85
C ARG A 702 6.23 4.54 30.80
N VAL A 703 5.23 3.66 30.83
CA VAL A 703 5.41 2.19 30.73
C VAL A 703 5.95 1.82 29.34
N ALA A 704 5.36 2.34 28.26
CA ALA A 704 5.83 2.14 26.90
C ALA A 704 7.24 2.71 26.67
N LEU A 705 7.55 3.90 27.21
CA LEU A 705 8.87 4.54 27.14
C LEU A 705 9.92 3.68 27.82
N LYS A 706 9.69 3.29 29.07
CA LYS A 706 10.61 2.42 29.84
C LYS A 706 10.79 1.05 29.19
N SER A 707 9.71 0.48 28.65
CA SER A 707 9.73 -0.80 27.93
C SER A 707 10.41 -0.72 26.55
N SER A 708 10.44 0.46 25.93
CA SER A 708 11.04 0.71 24.61
C SER A 708 12.44 1.31 24.67
N GLU A 709 12.94 1.66 25.86
CA GLU A 709 14.23 2.32 26.05
C GLU A 709 15.42 1.48 25.53
N SER A 710 15.34 0.15 25.64
CA SER A 710 16.30 -0.78 25.03
C SER A 710 16.35 -0.66 23.51
N PHE A 711 15.19 -0.61 22.83
CA PHE A 711 15.07 -0.45 21.38
C PHE A 711 15.55 0.92 20.91
N VAL A 712 15.19 1.99 21.64
CA VAL A 712 15.65 3.36 21.33
C VAL A 712 17.18 3.43 21.43
N ASN A 713 17.76 2.84 22.47
CA ASN A 713 19.20 2.82 22.66
C ASN A 713 19.91 1.92 21.63
N SER A 714 19.35 0.77 21.24
CA SER A 714 19.98 -0.10 20.23
C SER A 714 20.06 0.56 18.85
N GLU A 715 18.97 1.18 18.37
CA GLU A 715 19.00 1.89 17.09
C GLU A 715 19.87 3.15 17.14
N CYS A 716 20.03 3.78 18.32
CA CYS A 716 20.99 4.88 18.47
C CYS A 716 22.43 4.42 18.33
N VAL A 717 22.77 3.21 18.81
CA VAL A 717 24.08 2.58 18.59
C VAL A 717 24.26 2.20 17.11
N GLU A 718 23.24 1.66 16.44
CA GLU A 718 23.30 1.41 14.99
C GLU A 718 23.53 2.70 14.19
N LEU A 719 22.84 3.79 14.56
CA LEU A 719 23.02 5.12 13.97
C LEU A 719 24.42 5.69 14.26
N GLU A 720 24.96 5.50 15.46
CA GLU A 720 26.32 5.91 15.81
C GLU A 720 27.40 5.16 15.00
N ILE A 721 27.21 3.85 14.81
CA ILE A 721 28.06 3.00 13.96
C ILE A 721 28.00 3.45 12.50
N PHE A 722 26.81 3.82 12.00
CA PHE A 722 26.63 4.37 10.65
C PHE A 722 27.39 5.70 10.51
N LEU A 723 27.09 6.68 11.35
CA LEU A 723 27.70 8.02 11.30
C LEU A 723 29.22 8.00 11.50
N SER A 724 29.74 7.04 12.27
CA SER A 724 31.19 6.84 12.43
C SER A 724 31.89 6.30 11.19
N LYS A 725 31.15 5.74 10.23
CA LYS A 725 31.65 5.30 8.92
C LYS A 725 31.37 6.33 7.82
N SER A 726 30.46 7.27 8.04
CA SER A 726 30.13 8.35 7.12
C SER A 726 31.21 9.43 7.02
N ARG A 727 31.42 9.93 5.80
CA ARG A 727 32.13 11.18 5.53
C ARG A 727 31.15 12.31 5.25
N MET A 728 31.53 13.51 5.67
CA MET A 728 30.81 14.75 5.42
C MET A 728 31.56 15.62 4.40
N VAL A 729 30.82 16.38 3.62
CA VAL A 729 31.31 17.34 2.64
C VAL A 729 31.21 18.75 3.24
N ASP A 730 32.35 19.32 3.61
CA ASP A 730 32.43 20.75 3.95
C ASP A 730 32.56 21.55 2.65
N LEU A 731 31.65 22.51 2.45
CA LEU A 731 31.76 23.52 1.40
C LEU A 731 32.71 24.62 1.88
N CYS A 732 33.84 24.78 1.20
CA CYS A 732 34.79 25.85 1.53
C CYS A 732 34.18 27.21 1.17
N LYS A 733 33.96 28.08 2.18
CA LYS A 733 33.25 29.36 2.01
C LYS A 733 33.78 30.30 0.92
N ASN A 734 35.03 30.11 0.49
CA ASN A 734 35.73 30.98 -0.45
C ASN A 734 35.98 30.30 -1.81
N ASP A 735 35.70 29.01 -1.97
CA ASP A 735 35.93 28.28 -3.22
C ASP A 735 34.87 27.18 -3.40
N VAL A 736 33.85 27.52 -4.18
CA VAL A 736 32.70 26.67 -4.54
C VAL A 736 33.11 25.44 -5.36
N SER A 737 34.34 25.41 -5.91
CA SER A 737 34.87 24.26 -6.66
C SER A 737 35.62 23.25 -5.77
N SER A 738 35.92 23.60 -4.52
CA SER A 738 36.65 22.74 -3.57
C SER A 738 35.73 22.05 -2.56
N PHE A 739 35.55 20.74 -2.71
CA PHE A 739 34.83 19.90 -1.76
C PHE A 739 35.82 19.24 -0.79
N ILE A 740 35.75 19.60 0.49
CA ILE A 740 36.59 18.97 1.52
C ILE A 740 35.81 17.84 2.19
N PHE A 741 36.28 16.60 1.96
CA PHE A 741 35.70 15.43 2.62
C PHE A 741 36.39 15.15 3.95
N ARG A 742 35.64 15.21 5.05
CA ARG A 742 36.12 14.81 6.39
C ARG A 742 35.22 13.75 7.00
N LYS A 743 35.62 13.16 8.13
CA LYS A 743 34.70 12.33 8.94
C LYS A 743 33.71 13.22 9.68
N VAL A 744 32.51 12.69 9.93
CA VAL A 744 31.57 13.30 10.88
C VAL A 744 32.24 13.35 12.26
N SER A 745 32.27 14.53 12.89
CA SER A 745 32.87 14.72 14.21
C SER A 745 31.99 14.12 15.30
N ASP A 746 32.58 13.76 16.45
CA ASP A 746 31.80 13.13 17.53
C ASP A 746 30.73 14.08 18.11
N ASP A 747 30.95 15.39 18.09
CA ASP A 747 29.94 16.40 18.43
C ASP A 747 28.76 16.42 17.45
N GLU A 748 29.02 16.31 16.14
CA GLU A 748 27.99 16.19 15.12
C GLU A 748 27.19 14.89 15.30
N LYS A 749 27.87 13.75 15.54
CA LYS A 749 27.21 12.47 15.85
C LYS A 749 26.31 12.59 17.08
N ASN A 750 26.82 13.15 18.18
CA ASN A 750 26.08 13.33 19.42
C ASN A 750 24.84 14.23 19.21
N ASN A 751 24.94 15.27 18.39
CA ASN A 751 23.82 16.16 18.04
C ASN A 751 22.74 15.41 17.24
N ILE A 752 23.14 14.61 16.24
CA ILE A 752 22.23 13.76 15.45
C ILE A 752 21.56 12.72 16.36
N ILE A 753 22.31 11.96 17.16
CA ILE A 753 21.78 10.94 18.06
C ILE A 753 20.77 11.56 19.05
N LYS A 754 21.08 12.73 19.61
CA LYS A 754 20.18 13.47 20.49
C LYS A 754 18.87 13.87 19.78
N ARG A 755 18.93 14.38 18.55
CA ARG A 755 17.75 14.71 17.73
C ARG A 755 16.95 13.46 17.34
N ALA A 756 17.63 12.35 17.01
CA ALA A 756 17.02 11.07 16.70
C ALA A 756 16.21 10.55 17.89
N LYS A 757 16.78 10.53 19.11
CA LYS A 757 16.04 10.16 20.34
C LYS A 757 14.78 11.00 20.53
N VAL A 758 14.84 12.33 20.31
CA VAL A 758 13.67 13.21 20.43
C VAL A 758 12.57 12.85 19.41
N LEU A 759 12.92 12.56 18.15
CA LEU A 759 11.96 12.14 17.14
C LEU A 759 11.39 10.74 17.42
N MET A 760 12.23 9.80 17.85
CA MET A 760 11.83 8.45 18.26
C MET A 760 10.82 8.50 19.41
N TYR A 761 11.07 9.30 20.45
CA TYR A 761 10.13 9.49 21.57
C TYR A 761 8.83 10.21 21.16
N ARG A 762 8.90 11.19 20.26
CA ARG A 762 7.70 11.83 19.70
C ARG A 762 6.85 10.82 18.93
N TRP A 763 7.48 9.98 18.11
CA TRP A 763 6.82 8.96 17.31
C TRP A 763 6.23 7.83 18.18
N LEU A 764 6.97 7.37 19.19
CA LEU A 764 6.51 6.44 20.22
C LEU A 764 5.15 6.89 20.81
N ARG A 765 5.03 8.18 21.14
CA ARG A 765 3.82 8.77 21.71
C ARG A 765 2.59 8.67 20.79
N ILE A 766 2.79 8.75 19.47
CA ILE A 766 1.74 8.61 18.46
C ILE A 766 1.28 7.15 18.43
N CYS A 767 2.21 6.19 18.35
CA CYS A 767 1.87 4.77 18.26
C CYS A 767 1.17 4.21 19.50
N VAL A 768 1.57 4.63 20.72
CA VAL A 768 0.84 4.24 21.94
C VAL A 768 -0.62 4.72 21.88
N ARG A 769 -0.89 5.90 21.30
CA ARG A 769 -2.26 6.43 21.13
C ARG A 769 -3.05 5.68 20.05
N GLU A 770 -2.45 5.41 18.89
CA GLU A 770 -3.10 4.67 17.80
C GLU A 770 -3.49 3.26 18.24
N ILE A 771 -2.54 2.53 18.85
CA ILE A 771 -2.77 1.19 19.38
C ILE A 771 -3.83 1.23 20.49
N TRP A 772 -3.79 2.23 21.38
CA TRP A 772 -4.82 2.42 22.39
C TRP A 772 -6.23 2.55 21.80
N ILE A 773 -6.40 3.41 20.79
CA ILE A 773 -7.69 3.63 20.12
C ILE A 773 -8.21 2.30 19.56
N ASN A 774 -7.36 1.55 18.87
CA ASN A 774 -7.72 0.25 18.30
C ASN A 774 -8.13 -0.78 19.36
N LEU A 775 -7.37 -0.89 20.46
CA LEU A 775 -7.69 -1.83 21.55
C LEU A 775 -8.98 -1.43 22.29
N SER A 776 -9.19 -0.14 22.54
CA SER A 776 -10.41 0.36 23.20
C SER A 776 -11.67 0.23 22.33
N ALA A 777 -11.55 0.34 21.01
CA ALA A 777 -12.65 0.04 20.09
C ALA A 777 -13.00 -1.47 20.10
N ALA A 778 -11.99 -2.33 20.16
CA ALA A 778 -12.15 -3.78 20.21
C ALA A 778 -12.68 -4.31 21.56
N SER A 779 -12.48 -3.59 22.68
CA SER A 779 -13.10 -3.95 23.96
C SER A 779 -14.57 -3.53 24.03
N VAL A 780 -14.93 -2.37 23.46
CA VAL A 780 -16.34 -1.93 23.38
C VAL A 780 -17.18 -2.88 22.54
N SER A 781 -16.68 -3.35 21.39
CA SER A 781 -17.43 -4.28 20.53
C SER A 781 -17.65 -5.66 21.17
N LYS A 782 -16.68 -6.17 21.95
CA LYS A 782 -16.84 -7.41 22.74
C LYS A 782 -17.95 -7.30 23.79
N ASN A 783 -18.16 -6.11 24.36
CA ASN A 783 -19.19 -5.89 25.37
C ASN A 783 -20.59 -5.65 24.78
N SER A 784 -20.72 -5.50 23.46
CA SER A 784 -21.99 -5.21 22.76
C SER A 784 -22.49 -6.32 21.83
N MET A 785 -21.77 -7.43 21.67
CA MET A 785 -22.19 -8.56 20.84
C MET A 785 -22.47 -9.80 21.71
N ASP A 786 -23.62 -10.41 21.46
CA ASP A 786 -24.02 -11.68 22.09
C ASP A 786 -23.09 -12.82 21.65
N GLU A 787 -22.85 -13.81 22.52
CA GLU A 787 -21.68 -14.70 22.47
C GLU A 787 -21.65 -15.65 21.25
N SER A 788 -22.73 -15.67 20.45
CA SER A 788 -22.93 -16.56 19.31
C SER A 788 -22.32 -16.10 17.97
N GLU A 789 -21.99 -14.81 17.79
CA GLU A 789 -21.47 -14.29 16.50
C GLU A 789 -19.93 -14.23 16.42
N LEU A 790 -19.22 -14.56 17.50
CA LEU A 790 -17.79 -14.24 17.69
C LEU A 790 -16.77 -15.00 16.81
N ARG A 791 -17.21 -15.72 15.75
CA ARG A 791 -16.36 -16.62 14.94
C ARG A 791 -16.08 -16.18 13.49
N LEU A 792 -16.61 -15.05 13.03
CA LEU A 792 -16.58 -14.69 11.59
C LEU A 792 -15.91 -13.36 11.22
N VAL A 793 -15.38 -12.59 12.17
CA VAL A 793 -14.78 -11.26 11.90
C VAL A 793 -13.35 -11.15 12.46
N SER A 794 -12.36 -11.71 11.74
CA SER A 794 -10.94 -11.56 12.08
C SER A 794 -10.01 -11.43 10.86
N SER A 795 -10.40 -10.59 9.89
CA SER A 795 -9.49 -10.15 8.82
C SER A 795 -9.86 -8.76 8.28
N VAL A 796 -9.19 -7.72 8.77
CA VAL A 796 -9.14 -6.38 8.16
C VAL A 796 -7.69 -6.10 7.74
N PRO A 797 -7.39 -5.80 6.47
CA PRO A 797 -6.02 -5.55 6.02
C PRO A 797 -5.42 -4.25 6.55
N ALA A 798 -4.13 -4.27 6.88
CA ALA A 798 -3.42 -3.17 7.53
C ALA A 798 -2.86 -2.08 6.58
N GLU A 799 -3.43 -1.91 5.38
CA GLU A 799 -2.81 -1.12 4.29
C GLU A 799 -3.17 0.38 4.24
N LEU A 800 -4.08 0.87 5.08
CA LEU A 800 -4.72 2.19 4.88
C LEU A 800 -4.02 3.44 5.50
N THR A 801 -2.79 3.34 6.00
CA THR A 801 -2.07 4.48 6.63
C THR A 801 -0.70 4.84 6.02
N TYR A 802 -0.34 4.32 4.85
CA TYR A 802 1.00 4.50 4.26
C TYR A 802 1.22 5.84 3.48
N VAL A 803 0.20 6.68 3.32
CA VAL A 803 0.24 7.81 2.35
C VAL A 803 1.12 9.01 2.80
N SER A 804 1.46 9.13 4.09
CA SER A 804 2.02 10.38 4.65
C SER A 804 3.55 10.53 4.61
N SER A 805 4.34 9.56 4.12
CA SER A 805 5.78 9.51 4.44
C SER A 805 6.76 10.10 3.40
N VAL A 806 6.32 10.46 2.19
CA VAL A 806 7.24 10.78 1.07
C VAL A 806 7.44 12.28 0.85
N SER A 807 6.43 13.13 1.08
CA SER A 807 6.57 14.60 1.03
C SER A 807 7.55 15.15 2.09
N GLU A 808 7.85 14.37 3.13
CA GLU A 808 8.74 14.76 4.21
C GLU A 808 10.24 14.79 3.79
N ALA A 809 10.64 14.12 2.70
CA ALA A 809 12.06 13.92 2.35
C ALA A 809 12.84 15.24 2.17
N ASN A 810 12.26 16.22 1.47
CA ASN A 810 12.87 17.55 1.26
C ASN A 810 12.84 18.43 2.53
N LEU A 811 11.95 18.12 3.48
CA LEU A 811 11.79 18.83 4.77
C LEU A 811 12.60 18.20 5.92
N ILE A 812 13.13 16.99 5.73
CA ILE A 812 13.94 16.28 6.72
C ILE A 812 15.35 16.89 6.80
N ILE A 813 16.01 17.14 5.66
CA ILE A 813 17.43 17.51 5.62
C ILE A 813 17.73 18.85 6.31
N SER A 814 16.84 19.84 6.16
CA SER A 814 16.95 21.15 6.84
C SER A 814 16.87 21.06 8.38
N LYS A 815 16.35 19.96 8.94
CA LYS A 815 16.29 19.71 10.39
C LYS A 815 17.56 19.06 10.97
N TRP A 816 18.49 18.59 10.13
CA TRP A 816 19.72 17.89 10.58
C TRP A 816 21.00 18.69 10.35
N GLY A 817 21.09 19.43 9.24
CA GLY A 817 22.16 20.43 9.04
C GLY A 817 23.55 19.87 8.70
N LEU A 818 23.63 18.73 7.99
CA LEU A 818 24.89 18.08 7.61
C LEU A 818 24.79 17.49 6.19
N ASN A 819 25.90 17.50 5.44
CA ASN A 819 25.98 17.04 4.04
C ASN A 819 26.88 15.79 3.91
N LEU A 820 26.34 14.58 3.73
CA LEU A 820 27.17 13.35 3.63
C LEU A 820 27.66 13.03 2.21
N HIS A 821 28.75 12.28 2.11
CA HIS A 821 29.38 11.84 0.86
C HIS A 821 28.63 10.66 0.19
N PRO A 822 28.40 10.68 -1.15
CA PRO A 822 27.69 9.61 -1.88
C PRO A 822 28.19 8.18 -1.65
N ASP A 823 29.48 7.90 -1.85
CA ASP A 823 30.06 6.53 -1.73
C ASP A 823 29.80 5.79 -0.41
N ASP A 824 29.50 6.47 0.69
CA ASP A 824 29.25 5.80 1.97
C ASP A 824 27.85 5.14 2.02
N ASP A 825 26.96 5.48 1.08
CA ASP A 825 25.72 4.76 0.76
C ASP A 825 25.99 3.29 0.36
N ARG A 826 26.96 3.07 -0.54
CA ARG A 826 27.33 1.70 -0.99
C ARG A 826 27.87 0.83 0.14
N LYS A 827 28.46 1.42 1.19
CA LYS A 827 28.94 0.68 2.38
C LYS A 827 27.81 0.36 3.35
N PHE A 828 26.72 1.11 3.36
CA PHE A 828 25.53 0.78 4.16
C PHE A 828 24.86 -0.51 3.69
N PHE A 829 24.82 -0.74 2.37
CA PHE A 829 24.40 -2.01 1.77
C PHE A 829 25.21 -3.23 2.23
N PHE A 830 26.45 -3.05 2.70
CA PHE A 830 27.26 -4.12 3.32
C PHE A 830 27.02 -4.25 4.83
N LEU A 831 26.77 -3.14 5.54
CA LEU A 831 26.42 -3.16 6.97
C LEU A 831 25.10 -3.91 7.24
N LYS A 832 24.16 -3.82 6.29
CA LYS A 832 22.95 -4.66 6.18
C LYS A 832 23.23 -6.17 6.36
N LYS A 833 24.35 -6.69 5.84
CA LYS A 833 24.69 -8.13 5.83
C LYS A 833 25.02 -8.65 7.23
N SER A 834 25.85 -7.94 8.00
CA SER A 834 26.39 -8.45 9.28
C SER A 834 25.43 -8.43 10.47
N PHE A 835 24.28 -7.72 10.39
CA PHE A 835 23.38 -7.55 11.53
C PHE A 835 22.26 -8.59 11.62
N GLN A 836 21.85 -9.18 10.48
CA GLN A 836 20.86 -10.26 10.46
C GLN A 836 21.41 -11.58 11.06
N GLU A 837 22.73 -11.78 11.03
CA GLU A 837 23.41 -12.99 11.51
C GLU A 837 23.45 -13.11 13.05
N LEU A 838 23.29 -12.00 13.80
CA LEU A 838 23.45 -11.95 15.26
C LEU A 838 22.14 -12.04 16.07
N LEU A 839 20.98 -11.81 15.43
CA LEU A 839 19.68 -11.79 16.12
C LEU A 839 19.17 -13.14 16.66
N PRO A 840 19.30 -14.28 15.94
CA PRO A 840 18.70 -15.55 16.37
C PRO A 840 19.21 -16.03 17.74
N THR A 841 20.50 -15.83 18.00
CA THR A 841 21.19 -16.33 19.20
C THR A 841 20.69 -15.68 20.49
N ILE A 842 20.37 -14.38 20.45
CA ILE A 842 19.86 -13.63 21.61
C ILE A 842 18.38 -13.95 21.85
N PHE A 843 17.59 -14.09 20.78
CA PHE A 843 16.16 -14.42 20.88
C PHE A 843 15.92 -15.82 21.47
N VAL A 844 16.70 -16.83 21.06
CA VAL A 844 16.56 -18.20 21.59
C VAL A 844 16.80 -18.26 23.10
N HIS A 845 17.81 -17.55 23.62
CA HIS A 845 18.05 -17.52 25.07
C HIS A 845 16.93 -16.83 25.85
N TYR A 846 16.41 -15.69 25.36
CA TYR A 846 15.30 -15.00 26.04
C TYR A 846 14.00 -15.83 26.02
N PHE A 847 13.71 -16.51 24.90
CA PHE A 847 12.53 -17.36 24.76
C PHE A 847 12.61 -18.59 25.66
N LEU A 848 13.78 -19.21 25.80
CA LEU A 848 13.99 -20.37 26.67
C LEU A 848 13.74 -20.01 28.15
N VAL A 849 14.24 -18.86 28.61
CA VAL A 849 14.05 -18.38 29.99
C VAL A 849 12.57 -18.09 30.27
N CYS A 850 11.87 -17.41 29.35
CA CYS A 850 10.44 -17.14 29.49
C CYS A 850 9.58 -18.43 29.49
N TRP A 851 9.92 -19.42 28.65
CA TRP A 851 9.21 -20.69 28.58
C TRP A 851 9.40 -21.52 29.86
N ILE A 852 10.64 -21.59 30.39
CA ILE A 852 10.91 -22.26 31.68
C ILE A 852 10.11 -21.59 32.81
N GLY A 853 10.04 -20.26 32.85
CA GLY A 853 9.22 -19.52 33.81
C GLY A 853 7.73 -19.84 33.71
N LEU A 854 7.17 -19.84 32.49
CA LEU A 854 5.75 -20.15 32.27
C LEU A 854 5.41 -21.60 32.63
N TRP A 855 6.28 -22.55 32.28
CA TRP A 855 6.12 -23.96 32.63
C TRP A 855 6.13 -24.16 34.15
N PHE A 856 7.08 -23.54 34.86
CA PHE A 856 7.15 -23.59 36.32
C PHE A 856 5.88 -23.02 36.98
N PHE A 857 5.36 -21.90 36.45
CA PHE A 857 4.12 -21.29 36.96
C PHE A 857 2.89 -22.19 36.77
N LEU A 858 2.78 -22.86 35.62
CA LEU A 858 1.70 -23.81 35.34
C LEU A 858 1.78 -25.06 36.24
N VAL A 859 2.99 -25.59 36.46
CA VAL A 859 3.21 -26.72 37.39
C VAL A 859 2.82 -26.33 38.82
N VAL A 860 3.25 -25.15 39.30
CA VAL A 860 2.85 -24.66 40.65
C VAL A 860 1.34 -24.48 40.75
N ARG A 861 0.68 -23.88 39.75
CA ARG A 861 -0.79 -23.73 39.72
C ARG A 861 -1.51 -25.07 39.72
N TRP A 862 -1.00 -26.08 39.01
CA TRP A 862 -1.57 -27.43 38.99
C TRP A 862 -1.39 -28.15 40.33
N CYS A 863 -0.21 -28.05 40.95
CA CYS A 863 0.04 -28.59 42.31
C CYS A 863 -0.86 -27.93 43.36
N LEU A 864 -1.09 -26.62 43.29
CA LEU A 864 -2.01 -25.91 44.19
C LEU A 864 -3.47 -26.33 43.99
N ALA A 865 -3.91 -26.54 42.74
CA ALA A 865 -5.25 -27.05 42.44
C ALA A 865 -5.43 -28.50 42.95
N PHE A 866 -4.41 -29.34 42.80
CA PHE A 866 -4.41 -30.73 43.29
C PHE A 866 -4.46 -30.79 44.84
N LEU A 867 -3.66 -29.96 45.51
CA LEU A 867 -3.71 -29.82 46.97
C LEU A 867 -5.06 -29.27 47.45
N GLY A 868 -5.62 -28.27 46.75
CA GLY A 868 -6.97 -27.77 47.03
C GLY A 868 -8.06 -28.85 46.93
N GLY A 869 -7.96 -29.73 45.92
CA GLY A 869 -8.84 -30.90 45.78
C GLY A 869 -8.71 -31.89 46.94
N LEU A 870 -7.49 -32.16 47.42
CA LEU A 870 -7.25 -33.03 48.58
C LEU A 870 -7.80 -32.44 49.89
N PHE A 871 -7.70 -31.12 50.10
CA PHE A 871 -8.27 -30.47 51.29
C PHE A 871 -9.81 -30.40 51.25
N LEU A 872 -10.41 -30.20 50.08
CA LEU A 872 -11.87 -30.22 49.91
C LEU A 872 -12.46 -31.64 50.02
N GLY A 873 -11.72 -32.67 49.60
CA GLY A 873 -12.13 -34.07 49.71
C GLY A 873 -12.31 -34.58 51.15
N ASN A 874 -11.57 -34.02 52.11
CA ASN A 874 -11.70 -34.40 53.53
C ASN A 874 -12.83 -33.64 54.26
N TYR A 875 -13.37 -32.56 53.70
CA TYR A 875 -14.45 -31.81 54.33
C TYR A 875 -15.85 -32.45 54.15
N SER A 876 -15.98 -33.43 53.25
CA SER A 876 -17.24 -34.17 53.02
C SER A 876 -17.42 -35.42 53.88
N GLN A 877 -16.42 -35.82 54.67
CA GLN A 877 -16.52 -36.92 55.65
C GLN A 877 -16.68 -36.46 57.11
N LEU A 878 -16.78 -35.15 57.35
CA LEU A 878 -16.81 -34.56 58.69
C LEU A 878 -18.06 -33.67 58.93
N ARG A 879 -19.17 -34.02 58.28
CA ARG A 879 -20.48 -33.37 58.44
C ARG A 879 -21.62 -34.39 58.46
#